data_AF-A0A815T386-F1
#
_entry.id   AF-A0A815T386-F1
#
_cell.length_a   1.000
_cell.length_b   1.000
_cell.length_c   1.000
_cell.angle_alpha   90.00
_cell.angle_beta   90.00
_cell.angle_gamma   90.00
#
_symmetry.space_group_name_H-M   'P 1'
#
loop_
_entity.id
_entity.type
_entity.pdbx_description
1 polymer ?
#
loop_
_entity_poly.entity_id
_entity_poly.type
_entity_poly.pdbx_seq_one_letter_code
_entity_poly.pdbx_strand_id
1 'polypeptide(L)'
;MFQVDSIFIFCGNKKHYEQWTKDWPKIKGVFTDITPICEALKEAAHQCEQNAIPMSFVGTNKKLDQLDPSFMYTQIIKEILLTITFNQNHIQDYLNYCADAFKGNIKEIENIKQLEGQYHNKTPIYWYTCQMFLYPMLNSALRLMDGDIITRMGFFIGDLHRHLEQLYKKQYVGPTTTDIFTVYRGQGLSLGDFEQVVKTKGGLISFNNFLSTTKYRNISLKFAQRATINPDQVGVLFIMKINPALSTTPFASIAGISKFQGEEEVLFSMHSVFRIQDIKQMDGNDRLYEVNLTLTADNDPELSRLTDYIRKESFPDSDGWYRLGMVLWKMGQFDKAEDIYQVLLDQTNNDIDKAPLYAHIGLIKDNQGKYEEALTFYEKSLAIYLKTLSPNHPDLAASYNNIGSVHDSMGSNSEALRYYEKALEIKQQSLPLNHPYLASSYNNIGNVQADMGDYPKALSSHEKALEISQQSLPLNHPDMAYSYSNIGSVHENMGNNPEALSYYEKALKIRQQALPLNHPDMAYSYSNIGGAHEKMGNYPDALSFHKKALEIRQQLLPPNQPDLALSYNNIGSVHDNMGSNSEALYYYEKALEIKQQLLPPSHSDLAISYSSIGEVHYNMGNYAKALSSYEKALEVRLQSFTPNYSDLAASYNSIGLVHRNMGNYSKALSSHEKALEIQQQSLPSNLPDLAASYNNIGLVHNDMGNYSKALSSHEKALEIQQQSLPSNHPDLAKSYNNIGSVHENMGNNREALSYYEKVAEIQHQSLPSNYPDLAASYNSIGNLHYNMGNYSKALSSYEKALEIRQQSLPPNHPDLASSYNNIGNVHNSMGNYAQALSSHEKALEIKQQSLPPNHFDLAASYNNIGNVHNSMGGYPKALLSHEKALEIRQQSLPSNHPDWATSYNNIGNIYYNMVDYPKALSSHEKALEIKQQSLPPNHPDLASSYNNIGNVHSSMGNYPKALSYYKKGVKIQRQSLSSNHPDLALSYNNIGYVHGDMGNYPKVLSYYEKALEIRQQSLPSNHPDYAKSYISIGNVHDNMGNYPKALSYYEKGVEMQHQSLPSNHPDLALSYNNIGLVHGDMGDYPKALLSLEKALEIKQQSLPPNHPDLAMSFGYVGNMYNKLGQHSKALSFCQRAVDIAQQSLPSNHSHLEWYRNNLEDVKKKLIIYF
;
A
#
# COMPACT_ATOMS: atom_id res chain seq x y z
N MET A 1 -3.31 -4.54 26.81
CA MET A 1 -4.72 -4.92 27.08
C MET A 1 -4.85 -5.20 28.57
N PHE A 2 -5.61 -4.42 29.33
CA PHE A 2 -5.86 -4.72 30.75
C PHE A 2 -6.92 -5.82 30.82
N GLN A 3 -6.52 -7.04 31.17
CA GLN A 3 -7.47 -8.10 31.45
C GLN A 3 -8.13 -7.82 32.80
N VAL A 4 -9.47 -7.82 32.85
CA VAL A 4 -10.22 -7.74 34.11
C VAL A 4 -9.87 -8.96 34.97
N ASP A 5 -9.28 -8.74 36.14
CA ASP A 5 -8.80 -9.77 37.06
C ASP A 5 -9.93 -10.33 37.95
N SER A 6 -10.72 -9.44 38.54
CA SER A 6 -11.78 -9.78 39.49
C SER A 6 -13.01 -8.90 39.31
N ILE A 7 -14.21 -9.50 39.34
CA ILE A 7 -15.51 -8.84 39.20
C ILE A 7 -16.32 -9.07 40.47
N PHE A 8 -16.79 -7.99 41.09
CA PHE A 8 -17.67 -8.02 42.27
C PHE A 8 -19.01 -7.40 41.88
N ILE A 9 -20.11 -8.13 42.08
CA ILE A 9 -21.44 -7.69 41.64
C ILE A 9 -22.21 -7.16 42.83
N PHE A 10 -22.63 -5.89 42.78
CA PHE A 10 -23.58 -5.31 43.74
C PHE A 10 -24.98 -5.29 43.14
N CYS A 11 -25.95 -5.97 43.75
CA CYS A 11 -27.31 -6.07 43.22
C CYS A 11 -28.36 -6.20 44.33
N GLY A 12 -29.62 -5.87 44.03
CA GLY A 12 -30.72 -5.97 45.00
C GLY A 12 -31.23 -7.40 45.26
N ASN A 13 -30.85 -8.38 44.43
CA ASN A 13 -31.31 -9.77 44.57
C ASN A 13 -30.18 -10.77 44.28
N LYS A 14 -29.50 -11.22 45.34
CA LYS A 14 -28.37 -12.14 45.29
C LYS A 14 -28.66 -13.41 44.49
N LYS A 15 -29.85 -14.01 44.68
CA LYS A 15 -30.23 -15.32 44.11
C LYS A 15 -30.19 -15.36 42.59
N HIS A 16 -30.38 -14.21 41.92
CA HIS A 16 -30.41 -14.16 40.46
C HIS A 16 -29.00 -14.30 39.84
N TYR A 17 -27.97 -13.79 40.52
CA TYR A 17 -26.60 -13.72 40.00
C TYR A 17 -25.61 -14.65 40.73
N GLU A 18 -26.04 -15.30 41.82
CA GLU A 18 -25.22 -16.23 42.59
C GLU A 18 -24.86 -17.51 41.82
N GLN A 19 -25.53 -17.78 40.70
CA GLN A 19 -25.13 -18.83 39.76
C GLN A 19 -23.90 -18.41 38.93
N TRP A 20 -23.73 -17.12 38.65
CA TRP A 20 -22.62 -16.62 37.84
C TRP A 20 -21.26 -16.74 38.53
N THR A 21 -21.21 -16.76 39.86
CA THR A 21 -19.97 -17.03 40.61
C THR A 21 -19.48 -18.47 40.43
N LYS A 22 -20.36 -19.38 40.00
CA LYS A 22 -20.01 -20.77 39.67
C LYS A 22 -19.68 -20.93 38.19
N ASP A 23 -20.37 -20.21 37.33
CA ASP A 23 -20.22 -20.32 35.88
C ASP A 23 -19.02 -19.51 35.34
N TRP A 24 -18.59 -18.45 36.05
CA TRP A 24 -17.53 -17.53 35.60
C TRP A 24 -16.48 -17.28 36.71
N PRO A 25 -15.24 -17.78 36.55
CA PRO A 25 -14.22 -17.75 37.61
C PRO A 25 -13.70 -16.33 37.95
N LYS A 26 -13.98 -15.34 37.09
CA LYS A 26 -13.65 -13.93 37.34
C LYS A 26 -14.63 -13.23 38.28
N ILE A 27 -15.82 -13.78 38.50
CA ILE A 27 -16.81 -13.19 39.42
C ILE A 27 -16.53 -13.70 40.83
N LYS A 28 -15.91 -12.86 41.66
CA LYS A 28 -15.42 -13.22 43.00
C LYS A 28 -16.51 -13.14 44.08
N GLY A 29 -17.64 -12.46 43.80
CA GLY A 29 -18.78 -12.46 44.71
C GLY A 29 -19.95 -11.59 44.24
N VAL A 30 -21.13 -11.91 44.77
CA VAL A 30 -22.37 -11.15 44.59
C VAL A 30 -22.84 -10.65 45.96
N PHE A 31 -23.04 -9.34 46.08
CA PHE A 31 -23.32 -8.66 47.34
C PHE A 31 -24.60 -7.85 47.22
N THR A 32 -25.38 -7.85 48.30
CA THR A 32 -26.63 -7.07 48.43
C THR A 32 -26.51 -5.93 49.43
N ASP A 33 -25.37 -5.85 50.14
CA ASP A 33 -25.07 -4.82 51.12
C ASP A 33 -23.72 -4.16 50.77
N ILE A 34 -23.62 -2.85 51.00
CA ILE A 34 -22.44 -2.03 50.67
C ILE A 34 -21.26 -2.37 51.58
N THR A 35 -21.51 -2.72 52.85
CA THR A 35 -20.44 -2.95 53.82
C THR A 35 -19.59 -4.19 53.45
N PRO A 36 -20.19 -5.36 53.17
CA PRO A 36 -19.44 -6.56 52.81
C PRO A 36 -18.76 -6.47 51.44
N ILE A 37 -19.35 -5.77 50.45
CA ILE A 37 -18.66 -5.57 49.17
C ILE A 37 -17.47 -4.62 49.31
N CYS A 38 -17.58 -3.58 50.15
CA CYS A 38 -16.46 -2.70 50.46
C CYS A 38 -15.34 -3.46 51.18
N GLU A 39 -15.66 -4.38 52.10
CA GLU A 39 -14.66 -5.23 52.75
C GLU A 39 -13.99 -6.18 51.74
N ALA A 40 -14.78 -6.84 50.88
CA ALA A 40 -14.25 -7.74 49.85
C ALA A 40 -13.39 -6.98 48.81
N LEU A 41 -13.79 -5.77 48.41
CA LEU A 41 -13.01 -4.92 47.51
C LEU A 41 -11.73 -4.42 48.18
N LYS A 42 -11.80 -4.03 49.47
CA LYS A 42 -10.61 -3.66 50.24
C LYS A 42 -9.65 -4.82 50.35
N GLU A 43 -10.14 -6.02 50.63
CA GLU A 43 -9.32 -7.23 50.74
C GLU A 43 -8.73 -7.63 49.38
N ALA A 44 -9.49 -7.55 48.29
CA ALA A 44 -9.00 -7.84 46.94
C ALA A 44 -7.97 -6.80 46.45
N ALA A 45 -8.22 -5.51 46.69
CA ALA A 45 -7.25 -4.45 46.41
C ALA A 45 -5.98 -4.63 47.26
N HIS A 46 -6.13 -4.96 48.55
CA HIS A 46 -5.02 -5.24 49.45
C HIS A 46 -4.19 -6.46 49.00
N GLN A 47 -4.84 -7.53 48.54
CA GLN A 47 -4.18 -8.72 48.00
C GLN A 47 -3.46 -8.45 46.67
N CYS A 48 -4.00 -7.56 45.82
CA CYS A 48 -3.41 -7.15 44.55
C CYS A 48 -2.21 -6.20 44.72
N GLU A 49 -2.27 -5.32 45.73
CA GLU A 49 -1.20 -4.35 46.03
C GLU A 49 -0.05 -4.94 46.85
N GLN A 50 -0.30 -5.87 47.78
CA GLN A 50 0.74 -6.40 48.68
C GLN A 50 1.50 -7.62 48.16
N ASN A 51 0.98 -8.36 47.17
CA ASN A 51 1.54 -9.65 46.75
C ASN A 51 2.20 -9.68 45.36
N ALA A 52 2.27 -8.59 44.62
CA ALA A 52 3.00 -8.58 43.36
C ALA A 52 4.40 -7.96 43.57
N ILE A 53 5.43 -8.79 43.47
CA ILE A 53 6.81 -8.31 43.50
C ILE A 53 7.29 -8.13 42.06
N PRO A 54 7.78 -6.94 41.68
CA PRO A 54 8.43 -6.80 40.38
C PRO A 54 9.72 -7.61 40.35
N MET A 55 9.78 -8.54 39.41
CA MET A 55 10.95 -9.36 39.15
C MET A 55 11.33 -9.24 37.69
N SER A 56 12.62 -9.11 37.42
CA SER A 56 13.16 -9.20 36.07
C SER A 56 14.06 -10.43 35.96
N PHE A 57 14.16 -11.00 34.76
CA PHE A 57 14.81 -12.30 34.54
C PHE A 57 15.84 -12.24 33.41
N VAL A 58 16.99 -12.88 33.62
CA VAL A 58 18.06 -13.02 32.61
C VAL A 58 18.45 -14.48 32.48
N GLY A 59 18.20 -15.08 31.31
CA GLY A 59 18.56 -16.46 31.01
C GLY A 59 20.06 -16.65 30.79
N THR A 60 20.55 -17.89 30.93
CA THR A 60 21.97 -18.23 30.71
C THR A 60 22.40 -18.03 29.26
N ASN A 61 23.58 -17.45 29.02
CA ASN A 61 24.17 -17.26 27.67
C ASN A 61 23.35 -16.41 26.67
N LYS A 62 22.46 -15.52 27.11
CA LYS A 62 21.83 -14.55 26.20
C LYS A 62 22.84 -13.47 25.76
N LYS A 63 22.75 -13.01 24.51
CA LYS A 63 23.51 -11.84 24.04
C LYS A 63 22.97 -10.57 24.72
N LEU A 64 23.85 -9.61 25.01
CA LEU A 64 23.57 -8.40 25.80
C LEU A 64 22.48 -7.50 25.18
N ASP A 65 22.35 -7.51 23.86
CA ASP A 65 21.37 -6.80 23.04
C ASP A 65 19.94 -7.39 23.09
N GLN A 66 19.77 -8.59 23.67
CA GLN A 66 18.48 -9.27 23.83
C GLN A 66 17.90 -9.19 25.25
N LEU A 67 18.56 -8.43 26.13
CA LEU A 67 18.18 -8.31 27.53
C LEU A 67 17.21 -7.15 27.69
N ASP A 68 16.13 -7.38 28.44
CA ASP A 68 15.21 -6.31 28.80
C ASP A 68 15.98 -5.26 29.62
N PRO A 69 16.13 -4.01 29.12
CA PRO A 69 16.81 -2.95 29.84
C PRO A 69 16.20 -2.66 31.22
N SER A 70 14.92 -3.02 31.43
CA SER A 70 14.22 -2.92 32.71
C SER A 70 14.93 -3.67 33.83
N PHE A 71 15.66 -4.75 33.52
CA PHE A 71 16.40 -5.54 34.52
C PHE A 71 17.37 -4.65 35.30
N MET A 72 18.05 -3.72 34.63
CA MET A 72 19.08 -2.86 35.23
C MET A 72 18.60 -1.44 35.51
N TYR A 73 17.47 -0.97 34.97
CA TYR A 73 17.01 0.41 35.20
C TYR A 73 16.78 0.72 36.68
N THR A 74 16.27 -0.22 37.47
CA THR A 74 16.13 -0.02 38.92
C THR A 74 17.50 0.18 39.61
N GLN A 75 18.55 -0.51 39.14
CA GLN A 75 19.91 -0.32 39.63
C GLN A 75 20.43 1.06 39.27
N ILE A 76 20.28 1.48 38.02
CA ILE A 76 20.74 2.80 37.55
C ILE A 76 20.00 3.92 38.27
N ILE A 77 18.67 3.82 38.37
CA ILE A 77 17.86 4.81 39.09
C ILE A 77 18.31 4.89 40.54
N LYS A 78 18.54 3.76 41.21
CA LYS A 78 19.12 3.76 42.57
C LYS A 78 20.47 4.48 42.59
N GLU A 79 21.40 4.15 41.70
CA GLU A 79 22.72 4.79 41.61
C GLU A 79 22.58 6.31 41.44
N ILE A 80 21.71 6.77 40.54
CA ILE A 80 21.45 8.19 40.30
C ILE A 80 20.84 8.85 41.55
N LEU A 81 19.78 8.29 42.11
CA LEU A 81 19.10 8.84 43.30
C LEU A 81 20.05 8.97 44.50
N LEU A 82 21.03 8.07 44.63
CA LEU A 82 22.03 8.15 45.69
C LEU A 82 23.02 9.32 45.52
N THR A 83 23.23 9.80 44.29
CA THR A 83 24.03 11.00 44.00
C THR A 83 23.26 12.31 44.21
N ILE A 84 21.93 12.26 44.26
CA ILE A 84 21.09 13.46 44.44
C ILE A 84 21.04 13.86 45.92
N THR A 85 21.30 15.14 46.19
CA THR A 85 21.09 15.74 47.51
C THR A 85 19.67 16.27 47.64
N PHE A 86 18.82 15.56 48.39
CA PHE A 86 17.45 15.98 48.66
C PHE A 86 17.41 16.95 49.85
N ASN A 87 16.78 18.11 49.66
CA ASN A 87 16.55 19.11 50.70
C ASN A 87 15.11 19.04 51.25
N GLN A 88 14.80 19.84 52.28
CA GLN A 88 13.48 19.86 52.92
C GLN A 88 12.33 20.18 51.95
N ASN A 89 12.57 20.96 50.90
CA ASN A 89 11.53 21.29 49.92
C ASN A 89 11.09 20.05 49.15
N HIS A 90 12.01 19.15 48.78
CA HIS A 90 11.65 17.89 48.11
C HIS A 90 10.76 17.01 49.00
N ILE A 91 11.02 16.99 50.31
CA ILE A 91 10.19 16.27 51.28
C ILE A 91 8.80 16.92 51.34
N GLN A 92 8.73 18.24 51.41
CA GLN A 92 7.46 18.96 51.44
C GLN A 92 6.65 18.77 50.16
N ASP A 93 7.29 18.80 49.00
CA ASP A 93 6.65 18.60 47.69
C ASP A 93 6.04 17.19 47.60
N TYR A 94 6.76 16.18 48.09
CA TYR A 94 6.22 14.82 48.20
C TYR A 94 5.04 14.74 49.18
N LEU A 95 5.14 15.38 50.35
CA LEU A 95 4.05 15.38 51.33
C LEU A 95 2.79 16.09 50.80
N ASN A 96 2.97 17.20 50.07
CA ASN A 96 1.86 17.91 49.40
C ASN A 96 1.21 17.03 48.33
N TYR A 97 2.01 16.34 47.52
CA TYR A 97 1.52 15.36 46.56
C TYR A 97 0.71 14.25 47.26
N CYS A 98 1.23 13.67 48.36
CA CYS A 98 0.50 12.66 49.11
C CYS A 98 -0.80 13.21 49.72
N ALA A 99 -0.80 14.45 50.21
CA ALA A 99 -1.99 15.07 50.78
C ALA A 99 -3.11 15.24 49.75
N ASP A 100 -2.77 15.54 48.49
CA ASP A 100 -3.73 15.59 47.40
C ASP A 100 -4.14 14.19 46.92
N ALA A 101 -3.18 13.27 46.77
CA ALA A 101 -3.45 11.89 46.36
C ALA A 101 -4.36 11.13 47.33
N PHE A 102 -4.27 11.42 48.64
CA PHE A 102 -5.10 10.81 49.69
C PHE A 102 -6.21 11.73 50.20
N LYS A 103 -6.61 12.73 49.42
CA LYS A 103 -7.68 13.66 49.77
C LYS A 103 -8.98 12.92 50.07
N GLY A 104 -9.47 13.06 51.30
CA GLY A 104 -10.67 12.37 51.80
C GLY A 104 -10.40 11.11 52.63
N ASN A 105 -9.16 10.60 52.68
CA ASN A 105 -8.76 9.52 53.58
C ASN A 105 -8.16 10.07 54.88
N ILE A 106 -9.02 10.30 55.89
CA ILE A 106 -8.64 10.93 57.17
C ILE A 106 -7.43 10.24 57.82
N LYS A 107 -7.39 8.90 57.77
CA LYS A 107 -6.31 8.11 58.38
C LYS A 107 -4.96 8.35 57.70
N GLU A 108 -4.92 8.39 56.37
CA GLU A 108 -3.67 8.65 55.65
C GLU A 108 -3.24 10.13 55.74
N ILE A 109 -4.19 11.07 55.82
CA ILE A 109 -3.87 12.48 56.08
C ILE A 109 -3.23 12.67 57.48
N GLU A 110 -3.69 11.95 58.50
CA GLU A 110 -3.04 11.94 59.82
C GLU A 110 -1.64 11.32 59.77
N ASN A 111 -1.47 10.21 59.03
CA ASN A 111 -0.17 9.58 58.80
C ASN A 111 0.82 10.53 58.11
N ILE A 112 0.37 11.31 57.12
CA ILE A 112 1.19 12.31 56.41
C ILE A 112 1.68 13.39 57.37
N LYS A 113 0.80 13.94 58.23
CA LYS A 113 1.18 14.92 59.26
C LYS A 113 2.17 14.35 60.27
N GLN A 114 2.00 13.07 60.63
CA GLN A 114 2.92 12.39 61.53
C GLN A 114 4.31 12.22 60.88
N LEU A 115 4.35 11.88 59.59
CA LEU A 115 5.59 11.80 58.83
C LEU A 115 6.27 13.18 58.76
N GLU A 116 5.54 14.23 58.40
CA GLU A 116 6.03 15.61 58.33
C GLU A 116 6.70 16.07 59.63
N GLY A 117 6.05 15.86 60.78
CA GLY A 117 6.56 16.32 62.07
C GLY A 117 7.63 15.43 62.72
N GLN A 118 7.78 14.17 62.30
CA GLN A 118 8.62 13.18 62.98
C GLN A 118 9.60 12.43 62.06
N TYR A 119 9.69 12.76 60.77
CA TYR A 119 10.51 12.02 59.81
C TYR A 119 11.94 11.79 60.31
N HIS A 120 12.62 12.85 60.74
CA HIS A 120 14.00 12.79 61.24
C HIS A 120 14.14 12.25 62.68
N ASN A 121 13.06 12.14 63.44
CA ASN A 121 13.08 11.63 64.82
C ASN A 121 13.07 10.09 64.88
N LYS A 122 12.76 9.43 63.76
CA LYS A 122 12.72 7.96 63.61
C LYS A 122 13.61 7.55 62.44
N THR A 123 13.95 6.27 62.37
CA THR A 123 14.78 5.76 61.28
C THR A 123 13.95 5.54 60.01
N PRO A 124 14.56 5.63 58.81
CA PRO A 124 13.85 5.32 57.56
C PRO A 124 13.25 3.90 57.51
N ILE A 125 13.92 2.93 58.14
CA ILE A 125 13.45 1.53 58.23
C ILE A 125 12.19 1.43 59.12
N TYR A 126 12.11 2.22 60.19
CA TYR A 126 10.89 2.31 61.00
C TYR A 126 9.72 2.82 60.16
N TRP A 127 9.93 3.87 59.36
CA TRP A 127 8.89 4.40 58.47
C TRP A 127 8.50 3.43 57.35
N TYR A 128 9.46 2.70 56.77
CA TYR A 128 9.19 1.69 55.75
C TYR A 128 8.36 0.51 56.30
N THR A 129 8.60 0.11 57.55
CA THR A 129 7.88 -0.99 58.21
C THR A 129 6.58 -0.57 58.89
N CYS A 130 6.26 0.73 58.94
CA CYS A 130 4.95 1.20 59.35
C CYS A 130 3.91 0.84 58.27
N GLN A 131 2.81 0.20 58.68
CA GLN A 131 1.69 -0.14 57.80
C GLN A 131 0.85 1.12 57.45
N MET A 132 1.45 2.08 56.74
CA MET A 132 0.89 3.33 56.22
C MET A 132 1.19 3.50 54.73
N PHE A 133 0.71 4.58 54.09
CA PHE A 133 0.84 4.83 52.64
C PHE A 133 2.24 4.68 52.02
N LEU A 134 3.33 4.94 52.77
CA LEU A 134 4.71 4.90 52.27
C LEU A 134 5.11 3.54 51.67
N TYR A 135 4.83 2.45 52.37
CA TYR A 135 5.19 1.09 51.93
C TYR A 135 4.47 0.67 50.63
N PRO A 136 3.13 0.72 50.53
CA PRO A 136 2.44 0.31 49.31
C PRO A 136 2.73 1.27 48.14
N MET A 137 2.87 2.57 48.39
CA MET A 137 3.19 3.55 47.34
C MET A 137 4.57 3.29 46.73
N LEU A 138 5.61 3.10 47.57
CA LEU A 138 6.96 2.81 47.09
C LEU A 138 7.03 1.49 46.30
N ASN A 139 6.45 0.41 46.85
CA ASN A 139 6.50 -0.88 46.18
C ASN A 139 5.67 -0.89 44.88
N SER A 140 4.54 -0.18 44.83
CA SER A 140 3.76 -0.02 43.60
C SER A 140 4.53 0.78 42.55
N ALA A 141 5.17 1.88 42.95
CA ALA A 141 5.95 2.72 42.05
C ALA A 141 7.13 1.96 41.43
N LEU A 142 7.89 1.22 42.24
CA LEU A 142 8.97 0.36 41.76
C LEU A 142 8.46 -0.79 40.87
N ARG A 143 7.23 -1.26 41.10
CA ARG A 143 6.60 -2.32 40.29
C ARG A 143 6.17 -1.83 38.92
N LEU A 144 5.55 -0.66 38.87
CA LEU A 144 5.05 -0.06 37.65
C LEU A 144 6.12 0.76 36.91
N MET A 145 7.32 0.86 37.48
CA MET A 145 8.37 1.79 37.04
C MET A 145 7.82 3.21 36.88
N ASP A 146 7.00 3.63 37.86
CA ASP A 146 6.40 4.96 37.90
C ASP A 146 7.48 5.99 38.22
N GLY A 147 8.01 6.60 37.17
CA GLY A 147 9.10 7.56 37.25
C GLY A 147 8.75 8.79 38.09
N ASP A 148 7.48 9.22 38.12
CA ASP A 148 7.06 10.39 38.91
C ASP A 148 7.14 10.09 40.41
N ILE A 149 6.54 8.99 40.84
CA ILE A 149 6.55 8.61 42.26
C ILE A 149 7.96 8.23 42.71
N ILE A 150 8.71 7.46 41.91
CA ILE A 150 10.10 7.09 42.24
C ILE A 150 10.97 8.34 42.42
N THR A 151 10.81 9.33 41.55
CA THR A 151 11.55 10.59 41.61
C THR A 151 11.19 11.39 42.86
N ARG A 152 9.90 11.55 43.18
CA ARG A 152 9.45 12.25 44.40
C ARG A 152 9.85 11.53 45.69
N MET A 153 9.83 10.20 45.68
CA MET A 153 10.26 9.36 46.81
C MET A 153 11.78 9.19 46.88
N GLY A 154 12.55 9.83 45.99
CA GLY A 154 14.00 9.67 45.90
C GLY A 154 14.73 9.91 47.21
N PHE A 155 14.30 10.90 48.01
CA PHE A 155 14.87 11.18 49.33
C PHE A 155 14.72 9.96 50.27
N PHE A 156 13.53 9.38 50.31
CA PHE A 156 13.20 8.25 51.19
C PHE A 156 13.90 6.97 50.73
N ILE A 157 13.95 6.73 49.41
CA ILE A 157 14.68 5.61 48.82
C ILE A 157 16.17 5.69 49.18
N GLY A 158 16.77 6.88 49.02
CA GLY A 158 18.17 7.13 49.35
C GLY A 158 18.46 6.94 50.84
N ASP A 159 17.63 7.52 51.71
CA ASP A 159 17.77 7.39 53.17
C ASP A 159 17.61 5.94 53.64
N LEU A 160 16.63 5.22 53.09
CA LEU A 160 16.40 3.81 53.39
C LEU A 160 17.58 2.94 52.96
N HIS A 161 18.11 3.16 51.75
CA HIS A 161 19.31 2.47 51.26
C HIS A 161 20.54 2.75 52.12
N ARG A 162 20.85 4.02 52.40
CA ARG A 162 22.02 4.40 53.22
C ARG A 162 21.93 3.84 54.64
N HIS A 163 20.75 3.83 55.24
CA HIS A 163 20.55 3.26 56.57
C HIS A 163 20.75 1.72 56.56
N LEU A 164 20.25 1.02 55.54
CA LEU A 164 20.52 -0.41 55.35
C LEU A 164 22.01 -0.69 55.14
N GLU A 165 22.70 0.14 54.36
CA GLU A 165 24.15 0.01 54.15
C GLU A 165 24.96 0.18 55.44
N GLN A 166 24.59 1.17 56.27
CA GLN A 166 25.21 1.36 57.58
C GLN A 166 25.01 0.15 58.50
N LEU A 167 23.81 -0.42 58.52
CA LEU A 167 23.52 -1.62 59.31
C LEU A 167 24.23 -2.85 58.76
N TYR A 168 24.27 -3.02 57.45
CA TYR A 168 25.01 -4.10 56.78
C TYR A 168 26.49 -4.06 57.18
N LYS A 169 27.13 -2.89 57.10
CA LYS A 169 28.53 -2.70 57.52
C LYS A 169 28.73 -3.06 59.00
N LYS A 170 27.80 -2.66 59.89
CA LYS A 170 27.87 -2.97 61.33
C LYS A 170 27.66 -4.46 61.65
N GLN A 171 26.76 -5.13 60.93
CA GLN A 171 26.33 -6.49 61.23
C GLN A 171 27.21 -7.56 60.57
N TYR A 172 27.80 -7.26 59.41
CA TYR A 172 28.43 -8.27 58.57
C TYR A 172 29.84 -7.92 58.07
N VAL A 173 30.27 -6.65 58.12
CA VAL A 173 31.61 -6.22 57.68
C VAL A 173 32.54 -6.04 58.89
N GLY A 174 33.13 -7.16 59.34
CA GLY A 174 34.09 -7.24 60.46
C GLY A 174 34.91 -8.54 60.42
N PRO A 175 36.00 -8.68 61.22
CA PRO A 175 36.98 -9.75 61.07
C PRO A 175 36.51 -11.18 61.43
N THR A 176 35.23 -11.39 61.81
CA THR A 176 34.74 -12.67 62.33
C THR A 176 33.39 -13.15 61.77
N THR A 177 32.83 -12.54 60.72
CA THR A 177 31.51 -12.97 60.18
C THR A 177 31.59 -13.42 58.71
N THR A 178 31.81 -14.72 58.51
CA THR A 178 31.76 -15.41 57.21
C THR A 178 30.66 -16.48 57.12
N ASP A 179 29.78 -16.59 58.12
CA ASP A 179 28.79 -17.66 58.16
C ASP A 179 27.67 -17.42 57.13
N ILE A 180 27.62 -18.31 56.14
CA ILE A 180 26.52 -18.38 55.16
C ILE A 180 25.23 -18.72 55.91
N PHE A 181 24.17 -17.95 55.67
CA PHE A 181 22.85 -18.20 56.26
C PHE A 181 21.75 -18.25 55.20
N THR A 182 20.58 -18.75 55.59
CA THR A 182 19.41 -18.88 54.69
C THR A 182 18.28 -18.01 55.20
N VAL A 183 17.62 -17.31 54.27
CA VAL A 183 16.36 -16.60 54.50
C VAL A 183 15.29 -17.13 53.55
N TYR A 184 14.05 -16.92 53.94
CA TYR A 184 12.88 -17.46 53.26
C TYR A 184 11.90 -16.34 52.93
N ARG A 185 11.26 -16.44 51.76
CA ARG A 185 10.12 -15.61 51.39
C ARG A 185 9.07 -16.43 50.67
N GLY A 186 7.82 -16.37 51.12
CA GLY A 186 6.69 -16.97 50.40
C GLY A 186 5.94 -15.93 49.61
N GLN A 187 5.58 -16.25 48.37
CA GLN A 187 4.92 -15.32 47.45
C GLN A 187 3.97 -16.06 46.50
N GLY A 188 2.89 -15.41 46.10
CA GLY A 188 2.08 -15.84 44.95
C GLY A 188 2.59 -15.20 43.66
N LEU A 189 2.79 -15.99 42.61
CA LEU A 189 3.17 -15.53 41.27
C LEU A 189 2.05 -15.79 40.28
N SER A 190 1.88 -14.92 39.28
CA SER A 190 1.01 -15.24 38.13
C SER A 190 1.57 -16.46 37.37
N LEU A 191 0.73 -17.15 36.59
CA LEU A 191 1.23 -18.25 35.74
C LEU A 191 2.35 -17.77 34.79
N GLY A 192 2.21 -16.58 34.19
CA GLY A 192 3.22 -16.02 33.30
C GLY A 192 4.56 -15.75 34.00
N ASP A 193 4.53 -15.15 35.19
CA ASP A 193 5.75 -14.89 35.96
C ASP A 193 6.41 -16.20 36.41
N PHE A 194 5.62 -17.19 36.81
CA PHE A 194 6.13 -18.50 37.21
C PHE A 194 6.75 -19.25 36.02
N GLU A 195 6.12 -19.23 34.85
CA GLU A 195 6.72 -19.78 33.62
C GLU A 195 8.07 -19.14 33.31
N GLN A 196 8.21 -17.82 33.55
CA GLN A 196 9.46 -17.12 33.36
C GLN A 196 10.53 -17.56 34.37
N VAL A 197 10.17 -17.75 35.65
CA VAL A 197 11.06 -18.35 36.67
C VAL A 197 11.56 -19.72 36.20
N VAL A 198 10.66 -20.57 35.68
CA VAL A 198 11.00 -21.92 35.19
C VAL A 198 11.91 -21.88 33.97
N LYS A 199 11.60 -21.04 32.97
CA LYS A 199 12.41 -20.84 31.76
C LYS A 199 13.81 -20.29 32.06
N THR A 200 13.97 -19.59 33.18
CA THR A 200 15.22 -18.91 33.58
C THR A 200 16.02 -19.73 34.61
N LYS A 201 15.75 -21.03 34.77
CA LYS A 201 16.56 -21.90 35.63
C LYS A 201 18.04 -21.84 35.23
N GLY A 202 18.91 -21.62 36.21
CA GLY A 202 20.35 -21.39 36.00
C GLY A 202 20.74 -19.94 35.72
N GLY A 203 19.78 -19.07 35.36
CA GLY A 203 20.00 -17.65 35.11
C GLY A 203 19.79 -16.76 36.34
N LEU A 204 19.66 -15.45 36.11
CA LEU A 204 19.52 -14.43 37.15
C LEU A 204 18.06 -13.96 37.31
N ILE A 205 17.69 -13.65 38.54
CA ILE A 205 16.44 -12.98 38.92
C ILE A 205 16.79 -11.74 39.74
N SER A 206 16.26 -10.58 39.37
CA SER A 206 16.35 -9.37 40.18
C SER A 206 15.04 -9.13 40.92
N PHE A 207 15.12 -8.77 42.19
CA PHE A 207 14.01 -8.20 42.93
C PHE A 207 14.16 -6.68 42.92
N ASN A 208 13.26 -5.99 42.21
CA ASN A 208 13.39 -4.56 41.94
C ASN A 208 12.83 -3.69 43.08
N ASN A 209 12.49 -4.29 44.22
CA ASN A 209 12.01 -3.60 45.41
C ASN A 209 12.89 -3.89 46.65
N PHE A 210 12.64 -3.17 47.75
CA PHE A 210 13.23 -3.50 49.04
C PHE A 210 12.64 -4.83 49.51
N LEU A 211 13.45 -5.89 49.45
CA LEU A 211 12.99 -7.26 49.60
C LEU A 211 13.02 -7.67 51.08
N SER A 212 11.83 -7.79 51.68
CA SER A 212 11.66 -8.30 53.05
C SER A 212 11.68 -9.84 53.06
N THR A 213 12.44 -10.43 53.98
CA THR A 213 12.58 -11.88 54.15
C THR A 213 12.64 -12.24 55.64
N THR A 214 12.53 -13.52 55.98
CA THR A 214 12.68 -13.98 57.36
C THR A 214 13.57 -15.21 57.46
N LYS A 215 14.24 -15.39 58.61
CA LYS A 215 14.98 -16.63 58.94
C LYS A 215 14.05 -17.82 59.21
N TYR A 216 12.75 -17.58 59.45
CA TYR A 216 11.79 -18.62 59.80
C TYR A 216 11.03 -19.18 58.58
N ARG A 217 11.43 -20.37 58.11
CA ARG A 217 10.78 -21.05 56.97
C ARG A 217 9.26 -21.18 57.10
N ASN A 218 8.78 -21.53 58.29
CA ASN A 218 7.34 -21.78 58.52
C ASN A 218 6.49 -20.51 58.39
N ILE A 219 7.05 -19.33 58.65
CA ILE A 219 6.35 -18.05 58.49
C ILE A 219 6.16 -17.79 56.99
N SER A 220 7.24 -17.85 56.21
CA SER A 220 7.22 -17.68 54.76
C SER A 220 6.36 -18.71 54.03
N LEU A 221 6.40 -19.98 54.45
CA LEU A 221 5.60 -21.04 53.82
C LEU A 221 4.09 -20.74 53.89
N LYS A 222 3.59 -20.12 54.98
CA LYS A 222 2.17 -19.74 55.09
C LYS A 222 1.76 -18.75 54.00
N PHE A 223 2.64 -17.82 53.61
CA PHE A 223 2.37 -16.86 52.54
C PHE A 223 2.30 -17.54 51.16
N ALA A 224 3.23 -18.46 50.87
CA ALA A 224 3.21 -19.24 49.63
C ALA A 224 1.95 -20.14 49.54
N GLN A 225 1.55 -20.76 50.65
CA GLN A 225 0.35 -21.60 50.71
C GLN A 225 -0.94 -20.79 50.49
N ARG A 226 -1.04 -19.59 51.07
CA ARG A 226 -2.20 -18.70 50.86
C ARG A 226 -2.40 -18.32 49.40
N ALA A 227 -1.31 -18.14 48.63
CA ALA A 227 -1.40 -17.80 47.22
C ALA A 227 -2.10 -18.90 46.37
N THR A 228 -2.01 -20.17 46.79
CA THR A 228 -2.67 -21.29 46.07
C THR A 228 -4.20 -21.23 46.09
N ILE A 229 -4.79 -20.37 46.92
CA ILE A 229 -6.24 -20.10 46.94
C ILE A 229 -6.68 -19.45 45.63
N ASN A 230 -5.84 -18.62 45.02
CA ASN A 230 -6.14 -18.00 43.73
C ASN A 230 -5.82 -18.98 42.57
N PRO A 231 -6.81 -19.36 41.72
CA PRO A 231 -6.56 -20.24 40.58
C PRO A 231 -5.57 -19.65 39.56
N ASP A 232 -5.47 -18.34 39.48
CA ASP A 232 -4.62 -17.62 38.52
C ASP A 232 -3.17 -17.43 39.04
N GLN A 233 -2.84 -18.00 40.20
CA GLN A 233 -1.52 -17.90 40.82
C GLN A 233 -0.92 -19.26 41.22
N VAL A 234 0.41 -19.27 41.30
CA VAL A 234 1.25 -20.34 41.82
C VAL A 234 1.90 -19.86 43.10
N GLY A 235 1.80 -20.66 44.16
CA GLY A 235 2.51 -20.42 45.42
C GLY A 235 3.99 -20.79 45.28
N VAL A 236 4.88 -19.86 45.62
CA VAL A 236 6.33 -20.05 45.56
C VAL A 236 6.97 -19.74 46.91
N LEU A 237 7.70 -20.71 47.45
CA LEU A 237 8.61 -20.52 48.58
C LEU A 237 10.03 -20.31 48.03
N PHE A 238 10.50 -19.07 48.05
CA PHE A 238 11.89 -18.75 47.77
C PHE A 238 12.76 -19.09 48.97
N ILE A 239 13.78 -19.92 48.74
CA ILE A 239 14.79 -20.32 49.70
C ILE A 239 16.11 -19.67 49.27
N MET A 240 16.54 -18.63 49.98
CA MET A 240 17.63 -17.76 49.55
C MET A 240 18.87 -17.98 50.41
N LYS A 241 19.96 -18.47 49.80
CA LYS A 241 21.27 -18.62 50.44
C LYS A 241 22.06 -17.32 50.33
N ILE A 242 22.50 -16.81 51.48
CA ILE A 242 23.15 -15.50 51.61
C ILE A 242 24.59 -15.71 52.06
N ASN A 243 25.54 -15.25 51.25
CA ASN A 243 26.94 -15.13 51.63
C ASN A 243 27.28 -13.65 51.84
N PRO A 244 27.40 -13.16 53.10
CA PRO A 244 27.67 -11.76 53.37
C PRO A 244 29.02 -11.29 52.79
N ALA A 245 30.02 -12.16 52.70
CA ALA A 245 31.34 -11.78 52.20
C ALA A 245 31.35 -11.49 50.69
N LEU A 246 30.32 -11.91 49.96
CA LEU A 246 30.20 -11.77 48.50
C LEU A 246 29.01 -10.88 48.10
N SER A 247 28.41 -10.09 48.98
CA SER A 247 27.24 -9.28 48.60
C SER A 247 27.63 -7.90 48.09
N THR A 248 27.11 -7.52 46.92
CA THR A 248 27.17 -6.14 46.41
C THR A 248 25.90 -5.33 46.71
N THR A 249 24.82 -5.99 47.12
CA THR A 249 23.59 -5.33 47.60
C THR A 249 23.55 -5.31 49.14
N PRO A 250 23.36 -4.14 49.77
CA PRO A 250 23.21 -4.07 51.22
C PRO A 250 21.95 -4.79 51.74
N PHE A 251 22.08 -5.50 52.85
CA PHE A 251 20.96 -6.09 53.59
C PHE A 251 21.24 -6.07 55.10
N ALA A 252 20.20 -6.09 55.93
CA ALA A 252 20.38 -6.12 57.38
C ALA A 252 19.25 -6.84 58.08
N SER A 253 19.55 -7.45 59.24
CA SER A 253 18.51 -7.81 60.20
C SER A 253 17.93 -6.53 60.80
N ILE A 254 16.60 -6.41 60.78
CA ILE A 254 15.88 -5.20 61.24
C ILE A 254 14.99 -5.45 62.46
N ALA A 255 15.07 -6.64 63.08
CA ALA A 255 14.25 -7.05 64.22
C ALA A 255 14.23 -6.05 65.41
N GLY A 256 15.32 -5.30 65.62
CA GLY A 256 15.43 -4.30 66.68
C GLY A 256 15.02 -2.87 66.31
N ILE A 257 14.62 -2.64 65.05
CA ILE A 257 14.41 -1.30 64.48
C ILE A 257 13.04 -1.19 63.78
N SER A 258 12.49 -2.31 63.31
CA SER A 258 11.18 -2.37 62.67
C SER A 258 10.05 -1.97 63.62
N LYS A 259 8.92 -1.53 63.05
CA LYS A 259 7.71 -1.22 63.82
C LYS A 259 7.14 -2.46 64.54
N PHE A 260 7.32 -3.64 63.95
CA PHE A 260 6.84 -4.92 64.47
C PHE A 260 7.96 -5.64 65.24
N GLN A 261 7.96 -5.46 66.57
CA GLN A 261 8.94 -6.10 67.45
C GLN A 261 8.68 -7.60 67.56
N GLY A 262 9.70 -8.43 67.26
CA GLY A 262 9.65 -9.89 67.42
C GLY A 262 9.74 -10.71 66.14
N GLU A 263 9.77 -10.07 64.96
CA GLU A 263 10.03 -10.74 63.68
C GLU A 263 11.54 -10.75 63.38
N GLU A 264 12.15 -11.92 63.15
CA GLU A 264 13.52 -12.05 62.61
C GLU A 264 13.52 -11.70 61.12
N GLU A 265 13.19 -10.45 60.82
CA GLU A 265 13.12 -9.89 59.47
C GLU A 265 14.51 -9.46 58.99
N VAL A 266 14.86 -9.89 57.78
CA VAL A 266 16.05 -9.45 57.04
C VAL A 266 15.58 -8.69 55.81
N LEU A 267 15.90 -7.40 55.76
CA LEU A 267 15.52 -6.51 54.68
C LEU A 267 16.70 -6.28 53.75
N PHE A 268 16.50 -6.53 52.46
CA PHE A 268 17.46 -6.25 51.41
C PHE A 268 17.14 -4.92 50.73
N SER A 269 18.18 -4.26 50.23
CA SER A 269 18.01 -3.07 49.41
C SER A 269 17.41 -3.39 48.03
N MET A 270 16.87 -2.38 47.36
CA MET A 270 16.30 -2.51 46.02
C MET A 270 17.32 -2.98 44.99
N HIS A 271 16.83 -3.72 43.99
CA HIS A 271 17.63 -4.41 42.99
C HIS A 271 18.59 -5.43 43.63
N SER A 272 18.01 -6.40 44.32
CA SER A 272 18.74 -7.56 44.84
C SER A 272 18.72 -8.68 43.81
N VAL A 273 19.89 -9.10 43.33
CA VAL A 273 20.03 -10.11 42.27
C VAL A 273 20.40 -11.46 42.86
N PHE A 274 19.72 -12.51 42.40
CA PHE A 274 19.96 -13.88 42.80
C PHE A 274 20.08 -14.77 41.56
N ARG A 275 20.83 -15.86 41.69
CA ARG A 275 20.89 -16.93 40.69
C ARG A 275 19.89 -18.03 41.04
N ILE A 276 19.07 -18.42 40.06
CA ILE A 276 18.08 -19.49 40.19
C ILE A 276 18.79 -20.84 40.09
N GLN A 277 18.86 -21.58 41.20
CA GLN A 277 19.58 -22.86 41.27
C GLN A 277 18.68 -24.03 40.88
N ASP A 278 17.62 -24.25 41.67
CA ASP A 278 16.74 -25.38 41.47
C ASP A 278 15.30 -25.03 41.83
N ILE A 279 14.36 -25.65 41.12
CA ILE A 279 12.93 -25.45 41.27
C ILE A 279 12.31 -26.82 41.52
N LYS A 280 11.65 -26.97 42.67
CA LYS A 280 11.04 -28.24 43.09
C LYS A 280 9.57 -28.03 43.39
N GLN A 281 8.72 -28.92 42.91
CA GLN A 281 7.33 -28.95 43.31
C GLN A 281 7.21 -29.59 44.70
N MET A 282 6.34 -29.07 45.57
CA MET A 282 6.11 -29.63 46.90
C MET A 282 5.11 -30.79 46.84
N ASP A 283 5.39 -31.87 47.58
CA ASP A 283 4.52 -33.04 47.63
C ASP A 283 3.11 -32.68 48.14
N GLY A 284 2.08 -33.05 47.37
CA GLY A 284 0.67 -32.89 47.76
C GLY A 284 -0.03 -31.61 47.30
N ASN A 285 0.62 -30.72 46.53
CA ASN A 285 -0.04 -29.55 45.91
C ASN A 285 0.59 -29.24 44.54
N ASP A 286 -0.22 -29.23 43.48
CA ASP A 286 0.22 -29.01 42.10
C ASP A 286 0.62 -27.55 41.78
N ARG A 287 0.26 -26.63 42.66
CA ARG A 287 0.48 -25.19 42.52
C ARG A 287 1.37 -24.61 43.63
N LEU A 288 2.19 -25.44 44.28
CA LEU A 288 3.13 -25.00 45.32
C LEU A 288 4.56 -25.48 45.03
N TYR A 289 5.51 -24.54 44.95
CA TYR A 289 6.89 -24.80 44.54
C TYR A 289 7.92 -24.18 45.49
N GLU A 290 9.05 -24.84 45.65
CA GLU A 290 10.26 -24.31 46.25
C GLU A 290 11.23 -23.85 45.16
N VAL A 291 11.73 -22.63 45.28
CA VAL A 291 12.72 -22.06 44.37
C VAL A 291 13.97 -21.71 45.16
N ASN A 292 15.05 -22.44 44.91
CA ASN A 292 16.34 -22.24 45.55
C ASN A 292 17.12 -21.13 44.83
N LEU A 293 17.45 -20.09 45.59
CA LEU A 293 18.16 -18.91 45.11
C LEU A 293 19.49 -18.75 45.85
N THR A 294 20.51 -18.24 45.17
CA THR A 294 21.79 -17.83 45.80
C THR A 294 22.05 -16.38 45.46
N LEU A 295 22.33 -15.57 46.49
CA LEU A 295 22.64 -14.15 46.29
C LEU A 295 23.91 -14.01 45.44
N THR A 296 23.85 -13.17 44.41
CA THR A 296 24.97 -12.94 43.49
C THR A 296 25.68 -11.62 43.80
N ALA A 297 26.91 -11.49 43.29
CA ALA A 297 27.73 -10.29 43.38
C ALA A 297 28.14 -9.80 41.99
N ASP A 298 28.77 -8.63 41.93
CA ASP A 298 29.38 -8.08 40.71
C ASP A 298 30.54 -8.94 40.17
N ASN A 299 30.99 -9.97 40.90
CA ASN A 299 31.94 -10.96 40.39
C ASN A 299 31.29 -12.06 39.52
N ASP A 300 29.96 -12.12 39.47
CA ASP A 300 29.23 -13.00 38.57
C ASP A 300 29.44 -12.51 37.12
N PRO A 301 30.01 -13.34 36.21
CA PRO A 301 30.39 -12.88 34.87
C PRO A 301 29.22 -12.38 34.02
N GLU A 302 28.01 -12.92 34.21
CA GLU A 302 26.82 -12.51 33.47
C GLU A 302 26.31 -11.18 34.01
N LEU A 303 26.23 -11.03 35.34
CA LEU A 303 25.79 -9.77 35.98
C LEU A 303 26.78 -8.62 35.74
N SER A 304 28.09 -8.89 35.82
CA SER A 304 29.15 -7.90 35.58
C SER A 304 29.07 -7.32 34.16
N ARG A 305 29.01 -8.19 33.15
CA ARG A 305 28.90 -7.78 31.74
C ARG A 305 27.62 -6.96 31.49
N LEU A 306 26.51 -7.38 32.07
CA LEU A 306 25.23 -6.66 31.97
C LEU A 306 25.30 -5.28 32.61
N THR A 307 25.92 -5.20 33.79
CA THR A 307 26.12 -3.96 34.50
C THR A 307 26.99 -2.99 33.71
N ASP A 308 28.10 -3.46 33.14
CA ASP A 308 28.99 -2.63 32.32
C ASP A 308 28.32 -2.11 31.04
N TYR A 309 27.55 -2.97 30.36
CA TYR A 309 26.82 -2.61 29.15
C TYR A 309 25.77 -1.53 29.43
N ILE A 310 24.91 -1.78 30.42
CA ILE A 310 23.82 -0.85 30.73
C ILE A 310 24.35 0.46 31.34
N ARG A 311 25.45 0.43 32.10
CA ARG A 311 26.12 1.67 32.54
C ARG A 311 26.64 2.50 31.38
N LYS A 312 27.19 1.88 30.32
CA LYS A 312 27.60 2.59 29.11
C LYS A 312 26.41 3.20 28.37
N GLU A 313 25.31 2.46 28.24
CA GLU A 313 24.08 2.93 27.59
C GLU A 313 23.33 4.02 28.39
N SER A 314 23.59 4.11 29.70
CA SER A 314 22.95 5.06 30.62
C SER A 314 23.84 6.24 31.02
N PHE A 315 24.80 6.61 30.17
CA PHE A 315 25.61 7.83 30.28
C PHE A 315 26.36 7.93 31.62
N PRO A 316 27.42 7.12 31.82
CA PRO A 316 28.07 6.95 33.12
C PRO A 316 28.83 8.19 33.59
N ASP A 317 29.15 9.11 32.67
CA ASP A 317 29.92 10.33 32.93
C ASP A 317 29.06 11.50 33.46
N SER A 318 27.74 11.30 33.60
CA SER A 318 26.80 12.28 34.15
C SER A 318 26.26 11.82 35.52
N ASP A 319 25.84 12.75 36.37
CA ASP A 319 25.25 12.45 37.68
C ASP A 319 23.97 13.23 37.96
N GLY A 320 23.33 12.90 39.09
CA GLY A 320 22.18 13.64 39.61
C GLY A 320 20.97 13.72 38.68
N TRP A 321 20.28 14.87 38.76
CA TRP A 321 19.04 15.14 38.03
C TRP A 321 19.22 15.10 36.50
N TYR A 322 20.38 15.53 35.99
CA TYR A 322 20.64 15.54 34.55
C TYR A 322 20.61 14.13 33.96
N ARG A 323 21.33 13.18 34.59
CA ARG A 323 21.33 11.78 34.18
C ARG A 323 19.96 11.11 34.35
N LEU A 324 19.20 11.51 35.38
CA LEU A 324 17.82 11.01 35.57
C LEU A 324 16.93 11.38 34.38
N GLY A 325 17.01 12.63 33.90
CA GLY A 325 16.27 13.07 32.70
C GLY A 325 16.58 12.22 31.46
N MET A 326 17.86 11.85 31.25
CA MET A 326 18.28 11.05 30.09
C MET A 326 17.72 9.64 30.15
N VAL A 327 17.74 9.02 31.33
CA VAL A 327 17.19 7.67 31.54
C VAL A 327 15.68 7.68 31.35
N LEU A 328 14.97 8.70 31.82
CA LEU A 328 13.53 8.85 31.60
C LEU A 328 13.18 9.03 30.12
N TRP A 329 13.97 9.80 29.38
CA TRP A 329 13.83 9.94 27.92
C TRP A 329 14.03 8.58 27.21
N LYS A 330 15.07 7.82 27.57
CA LYS A 330 15.28 6.45 27.05
C LYS A 330 14.13 5.48 27.37
N MET A 331 13.45 5.69 28.49
CA MET A 331 12.26 4.93 28.89
C MET A 331 10.97 5.40 28.20
N GLY A 332 11.04 6.41 27.31
CA GLY A 332 9.87 6.98 26.62
C GLY A 332 9.01 7.89 27.50
N GLN A 333 9.48 8.27 28.70
CA GLN A 333 8.77 9.17 29.62
C GLN A 333 9.10 10.62 29.30
N PHE A 334 8.76 11.07 28.08
CA PHE A 334 9.15 12.37 27.53
C PHE A 334 8.72 13.56 28.38
N ASP A 335 7.47 13.59 28.85
CA ASP A 335 6.96 14.70 29.67
C ASP A 335 7.74 14.85 30.98
N LYS A 336 8.17 13.72 31.58
CA LYS A 336 8.92 13.71 32.84
C LYS A 336 10.38 14.09 32.65
N ALA A 337 10.98 13.63 31.56
CA ALA A 337 12.30 14.09 31.18
C ALA A 337 12.29 15.62 30.94
N GLU A 338 11.24 16.14 30.28
CA GLU A 338 11.05 17.57 30.04
C GLU A 338 10.95 18.36 31.34
N ASP A 339 10.09 17.92 32.27
CA ASP A 339 9.92 18.56 33.59
C ASP A 339 11.27 18.70 34.32
N ILE A 340 12.09 17.65 34.33
CA ILE A 340 13.41 17.66 34.98
C ILE A 340 14.34 18.67 34.29
N TYR A 341 14.42 18.64 32.96
CA TYR A 341 15.31 19.55 32.24
C TYR A 341 14.86 21.01 32.34
N GLN A 342 13.55 21.27 32.44
CA GLN A 342 13.02 22.61 32.66
C GLN A 342 13.38 23.14 34.05
N VAL A 343 13.25 22.32 35.10
CA VAL A 343 13.67 22.69 36.45
C VAL A 343 15.19 22.95 36.51
N LEU A 344 15.99 22.09 35.89
CA LEU A 344 17.44 22.29 35.80
C LEU A 344 17.80 23.57 35.05
N LEU A 345 17.07 23.88 33.99
CA LEU A 345 17.26 25.07 33.19
C LEU A 345 16.99 26.35 34.01
N ASP A 346 15.93 26.33 34.82
CA ASP A 346 15.55 27.44 35.70
C ASP A 346 16.55 27.65 36.86
N GLN A 347 17.17 26.57 37.33
CA GLN A 347 18.17 26.61 38.42
C GLN A 347 19.58 26.98 37.93
N THR A 348 19.86 26.79 36.65
CA THR A 348 21.19 27.04 36.06
C THR A 348 21.37 28.52 35.78
N ASN A 349 22.44 29.13 36.31
CA ASN A 349 22.72 30.56 36.10
C ASN A 349 23.74 30.82 34.98
N ASN A 350 24.52 29.82 34.59
CA ASN A 350 25.58 29.93 33.60
C ASN A 350 25.07 29.55 32.20
N ASP A 351 25.30 30.41 31.21
CA ASP A 351 24.78 30.18 29.86
C ASP A 351 25.36 28.90 29.23
N ILE A 352 26.65 28.59 29.42
CA ILE A 352 27.26 27.39 28.81
C ILE A 352 26.62 26.08 29.31
N ASP A 353 26.19 26.05 30.57
CA ASP A 353 25.55 24.89 31.19
C ASP A 353 24.06 24.79 30.80
N LYS A 354 23.45 25.87 30.31
CA LYS A 354 22.09 25.87 29.74
C LYS A 354 22.04 25.26 28.35
N ALA A 355 23.10 25.37 27.56
CA ALA A 355 23.14 24.87 26.19
C ALA A 355 22.79 23.37 26.07
N PRO A 356 23.37 22.44 26.86
CA PRO A 356 23.00 21.03 26.79
C PRO A 356 21.56 20.76 27.27
N LEU A 357 21.04 21.55 28.22
CA LEU A 357 19.66 21.44 28.70
C LEU A 357 18.66 21.82 27.58
N TYR A 358 18.92 22.93 26.88
CA TYR A 358 18.13 23.32 25.72
C TYR A 358 18.17 22.26 24.61
N ALA A 359 19.34 21.66 24.34
CA ALA A 359 19.44 20.58 23.34
C ALA A 359 18.61 19.34 23.73
N HIS A 360 18.57 18.97 25.01
CA HIS A 360 17.78 17.82 25.47
C HIS A 360 16.27 18.09 25.43
N ILE A 361 15.84 19.31 25.80
CA ILE A 361 14.44 19.71 25.63
C ILE A 361 14.06 19.70 24.14
N GLY A 362 14.94 20.23 23.27
CA GLY A 362 14.75 20.17 21.81
C GLY A 362 14.58 18.75 21.30
N LEU A 363 15.40 17.81 21.78
CA LEU A 363 15.30 16.37 21.44
C LEU A 363 13.98 15.75 21.89
N ILE A 364 13.51 16.08 23.09
CA ILE A 364 12.22 15.61 23.58
C ILE A 364 11.09 16.15 22.69
N LYS A 365 11.11 17.44 22.35
CA LYS A 365 10.09 18.06 21.47
C LYS A 365 10.09 17.45 20.07
N ASP A 366 11.27 17.18 19.52
CA ASP A 366 11.43 16.52 18.22
C ASP A 366 10.79 15.11 18.23
N ASN A 367 11.10 14.31 19.26
CA ASN A 367 10.48 12.98 19.43
C ASN A 367 8.95 13.04 19.68
N GLN A 368 8.43 14.16 20.19
CA GLN A 368 7.00 14.41 20.34
C GLN A 368 6.34 14.92 19.03
N GLY A 369 7.10 15.16 17.96
CA GLY A 369 6.62 15.75 16.70
C GLY A 369 6.36 17.25 16.77
N LYS A 370 6.82 17.95 17.82
CA LYS A 370 6.65 19.40 18.01
C LYS A 370 7.84 20.15 17.41
N TYR A 371 7.98 20.08 16.08
CA TYR A 371 9.18 20.52 15.36
C TYR A 371 9.54 22.00 15.54
N GLU A 372 8.56 22.91 15.55
CA GLU A 372 8.84 24.35 15.76
C GLU A 372 9.38 24.65 17.17
N GLU A 373 8.82 23.99 18.19
CA GLU A 373 9.34 24.09 19.56
C GLU A 373 10.75 23.50 19.64
N ALA A 374 10.98 22.34 18.98
CA ALA A 374 12.29 21.70 18.93
C ALA A 374 13.35 22.61 18.31
N LEU A 375 13.07 23.23 17.16
CA LEU A 375 13.94 24.21 16.52
C LEU A 375 14.27 25.37 17.46
N THR A 376 13.26 25.94 18.11
CA THR A 376 13.45 27.06 19.05
C THR A 376 14.45 26.71 20.15
N PHE A 377 14.36 25.49 20.69
CA PHE A 377 15.28 25.03 21.74
C PHE A 377 16.67 24.69 21.20
N TYR A 378 16.77 24.04 20.04
CA TYR A 378 18.06 23.77 19.40
C TYR A 378 18.79 25.04 18.98
N GLU A 379 18.08 26.05 18.48
CA GLU A 379 18.65 27.36 18.13
C GLU A 379 19.19 28.10 19.36
N LYS A 380 18.47 28.05 20.50
CA LYS A 380 18.96 28.60 21.77
C LYS A 380 20.25 27.91 22.22
N SER A 381 20.31 26.58 22.12
CA SER A 381 21.51 25.79 22.42
C SER A 381 22.68 26.18 21.52
N LEU A 382 22.45 26.20 20.19
CA LEU A 382 23.45 26.57 19.20
C LEU A 382 23.96 28.01 19.40
N ALA A 383 23.09 28.97 19.69
CA ALA A 383 23.45 30.37 19.89
C ALA A 383 24.39 30.57 21.10
N ILE A 384 24.25 29.74 22.13
CA ILE A 384 25.18 29.74 23.26
C ILE A 384 26.51 29.12 22.84
N TYR A 385 26.48 27.92 22.25
CA TYR A 385 27.70 27.21 21.83
C TYR A 385 28.56 28.03 20.85
N LEU A 386 27.94 28.77 19.93
CA LEU A 386 28.66 29.66 19.01
C LEU A 386 29.42 30.80 19.72
N LYS A 387 28.99 31.21 20.92
CA LYS A 387 29.64 32.25 21.72
C LYS A 387 30.73 31.70 22.64
N THR A 388 30.61 30.44 23.06
CA THR A 388 31.40 29.87 24.17
C THR A 388 32.41 28.82 23.73
N LEU A 389 32.18 28.12 22.61
CA LEU A 389 33.02 27.03 22.14
C LEU A 389 33.88 27.43 20.95
N SER A 390 34.97 26.68 20.72
CA SER A 390 35.77 26.82 19.49
C SER A 390 34.95 26.46 18.25
N PRO A 391 35.20 27.08 17.08
CA PRO A 391 34.43 26.81 15.85
C PRO A 391 34.34 25.33 15.44
N ASN A 392 35.35 24.53 15.81
CA ASN A 392 35.43 23.11 15.45
C ASN A 392 35.00 22.16 16.58
N HIS A 393 34.26 22.65 17.58
CA HIS A 393 33.85 21.83 18.71
C HIS A 393 32.78 20.80 18.29
N PRO A 394 32.87 19.52 18.72
CA PRO A 394 31.90 18.48 18.38
C PRO A 394 30.43 18.82 18.69
N ASP A 395 30.19 19.54 19.80
CA ASP A 395 28.84 19.95 20.19
C ASP A 395 28.18 20.90 19.17
N LEU A 396 28.96 21.75 18.49
CA LEU A 396 28.43 22.58 17.39
C LEU A 396 27.97 21.72 16.22
N ALA A 397 28.74 20.68 15.88
CA ALA A 397 28.33 19.73 14.84
C ALA A 397 27.07 18.94 15.24
N ALA A 398 26.94 18.56 16.52
CA ALA A 398 25.75 17.89 17.03
C ALA A 398 24.51 18.80 16.97
N SER A 399 24.64 20.07 17.39
CA SER A 399 23.55 21.04 17.30
C SER A 399 23.11 21.29 15.85
N TYR A 400 24.04 21.47 14.92
CA TYR A 400 23.70 21.62 13.51
C TYR A 400 23.06 20.36 12.92
N ASN A 401 23.54 19.16 13.30
CA ASN A 401 22.93 17.91 12.85
C ASN A 401 21.49 17.75 13.36
N ASN A 402 21.22 18.11 14.63
CA ASN A 402 19.88 18.03 15.19
C ASN A 402 18.91 19.01 14.51
N ILE A 403 19.35 20.26 14.27
CA ILE A 403 18.56 21.24 13.51
C ILE A 403 18.31 20.74 12.08
N GLY A 404 19.32 20.17 11.44
CA GLY A 404 19.19 19.52 10.13
C GLY A 404 18.12 18.42 10.13
N SER A 405 18.14 17.55 11.14
CA SER A 405 17.16 16.46 11.33
C SER A 405 15.73 16.96 11.51
N VAL A 406 15.52 18.07 12.22
CA VAL A 406 14.18 18.65 12.37
C VAL A 406 13.71 19.25 11.03
N HIS A 407 14.58 19.97 10.31
CA HIS A 407 14.22 20.49 8.99
C HIS A 407 13.94 19.38 7.97
N ASP A 408 14.68 18.27 8.04
CA ASP A 408 14.47 17.06 7.25
C ASP A 408 13.09 16.46 7.54
N SER A 409 12.75 16.29 8.82
CA SER A 409 11.43 15.82 9.27
C SER A 409 10.28 16.75 8.88
N MET A 410 10.55 18.04 8.68
CA MET A 410 9.60 19.04 8.17
C MET A 410 9.53 19.09 6.63
N GLY A 411 10.35 18.33 5.91
CA GLY A 411 10.45 18.36 4.44
C GLY A 411 11.15 19.60 3.87
N SER A 412 11.84 20.36 4.71
CA SER A 412 12.62 21.55 4.33
C SER A 412 14.03 21.17 3.86
N ASN A 413 14.10 20.37 2.79
CA ASN A 413 15.32 19.68 2.33
C ASN A 413 16.53 20.61 2.11
N SER A 414 16.32 21.80 1.55
CA SER A 414 17.41 22.77 1.31
C SER A 414 18.05 23.27 2.60
N GLU A 415 17.25 23.51 3.64
CA GLU A 415 17.76 23.93 4.96
C GLU A 415 18.40 22.76 5.69
N ALA A 416 17.78 21.58 5.63
CA ALA A 416 18.34 20.34 6.18
C ALA A 416 19.75 20.08 5.62
N LEU A 417 19.89 20.16 4.29
CA LEU A 417 21.18 19.98 3.59
C LEU A 417 22.21 21.01 4.08
N ARG A 418 21.84 22.30 4.16
CA ARG A 418 22.74 23.38 4.62
C ARG A 418 23.26 23.10 6.04
N TYR A 419 22.41 22.64 6.94
CA TYR A 419 22.79 22.34 8.31
C TYR A 419 23.61 21.04 8.43
N TYR A 420 23.27 20.00 7.68
CA TYR A 420 24.07 18.77 7.62
C TYR A 420 25.46 19.01 7.01
N GLU A 421 25.59 19.85 5.98
CA GLU A 421 26.88 20.22 5.39
C GLU A 421 27.76 20.98 6.40
N LYS A 422 27.19 21.91 7.17
CA LYS A 422 27.91 22.58 8.26
C LYS A 422 28.36 21.61 9.35
N ALA A 423 27.50 20.68 9.74
CA ALA A 423 27.85 19.64 10.72
C ALA A 423 28.99 18.74 10.18
N LEU A 424 28.97 18.39 8.90
CA LEU A 424 30.01 17.62 8.25
C LEU A 424 31.34 18.40 8.19
N GLU A 425 31.32 19.69 7.83
CA GLU A 425 32.52 20.54 7.77
C GLU A 425 33.24 20.57 9.12
N ILE A 426 32.50 20.80 10.21
CA ILE A 426 33.07 20.80 11.57
C ILE A 426 33.65 19.43 11.93
N LYS A 427 32.94 18.34 11.61
CA LYS A 427 33.43 16.97 11.88
C LYS A 427 34.69 16.63 11.08
N GLN A 428 34.79 17.07 9.81
CA GLN A 428 35.98 16.85 8.99
C GLN A 428 37.21 17.58 9.53
N GLN A 429 37.03 18.75 10.15
CA GLN A 429 38.12 19.51 10.75
C GLN A 429 38.52 19.01 12.14
N SER A 430 37.63 18.27 12.84
CA SER A 430 37.83 17.83 14.23
C SER A 430 38.12 16.34 14.38
N LEU A 431 37.76 15.50 13.41
CA LEU A 431 37.87 14.04 13.47
C LEU A 431 38.78 13.48 12.36
N PRO A 432 39.39 12.30 12.56
CA PRO A 432 40.08 11.57 11.50
C PRO A 432 39.16 11.28 10.30
N LEU A 433 39.71 11.28 9.08
CA LEU A 433 38.93 11.08 7.85
C LEU A 433 38.19 9.74 7.77
N ASN A 434 38.62 8.73 8.53
CA ASN A 434 37.98 7.43 8.64
C ASN A 434 37.09 7.29 9.87
N HIS A 435 36.71 8.38 10.54
CA HIS A 435 35.88 8.28 11.74
C HIS A 435 34.41 7.92 11.38
N PRO A 436 33.77 6.93 12.04
CA PRO A 436 32.41 6.49 11.72
C PRO A 436 31.34 7.61 11.71
N TYR A 437 31.48 8.63 12.58
CA TYR A 437 30.58 9.80 12.59
C TYR A 437 30.58 10.62 11.29
N LEU A 438 31.62 10.54 10.47
CA LEU A 438 31.62 11.13 9.13
C LEU A 438 30.71 10.34 8.19
N ALA A 439 30.68 9.00 8.30
CA ALA A 439 29.78 8.17 7.51
C ALA A 439 28.31 8.48 7.81
N SER A 440 27.93 8.66 9.08
CA SER A 440 26.57 9.08 9.44
C SER A 440 26.19 10.43 8.82
N SER A 441 27.10 11.41 8.84
CA SER A 441 26.85 12.72 8.21
C SER A 441 26.70 12.61 6.69
N TYR A 442 27.53 11.81 6.02
CA TYR A 442 27.38 11.56 4.59
C TYR A 442 26.08 10.81 4.25
N ASN A 443 25.63 9.88 5.10
CA ASN A 443 24.33 9.22 4.91
C ASN A 443 23.16 10.21 5.05
N ASN A 444 23.17 11.10 6.04
CA ASN A 444 22.13 12.11 6.21
C ASN A 444 22.07 13.06 4.99
N ILE A 445 23.23 13.53 4.53
CA ILE A 445 23.33 14.35 3.31
C ILE A 445 22.82 13.58 2.09
N GLY A 446 23.20 12.30 1.96
CA GLY A 446 22.76 11.45 0.86
C GLY A 446 21.24 11.26 0.83
N ASN A 447 20.60 11.05 1.99
CA ASN A 447 19.14 10.94 2.10
C ASN A 447 18.46 12.22 1.61
N VAL A 448 18.87 13.38 2.12
CA VAL A 448 18.29 14.67 1.71
C VAL A 448 18.52 14.95 0.22
N GLN A 449 19.70 14.59 -0.32
CA GLN A 449 19.97 14.70 -1.75
C GLN A 449 19.07 13.79 -2.59
N ALA A 450 18.76 12.58 -2.10
CA ALA A 450 17.83 11.67 -2.75
C ALA A 450 16.40 12.22 -2.73
N ASP A 451 15.97 12.81 -1.61
CA ASP A 451 14.65 13.45 -1.47
C ASP A 451 14.52 14.72 -2.33
N MET A 452 15.63 15.38 -2.63
CA MET A 452 15.70 16.47 -3.61
C MET A 452 15.75 15.98 -5.07
N GLY A 453 15.86 14.67 -5.33
CA GLY A 453 15.97 14.08 -6.66
C GLY A 453 17.37 14.15 -7.28
N ASP A 454 18.41 14.59 -6.56
CA ASP A 454 19.80 14.61 -7.02
C ASP A 454 20.48 13.26 -6.76
N TYR A 455 19.98 12.22 -7.43
CA TYR A 455 20.43 10.84 -7.24
C TYR A 455 21.94 10.62 -7.45
N PRO A 456 22.63 11.27 -8.42
CA PRO A 456 24.07 11.13 -8.56
C PRO A 456 24.86 11.63 -7.34
N LYS A 457 24.46 12.76 -6.74
CA LYS A 457 25.10 13.25 -5.53
C LYS A 457 24.76 12.37 -4.32
N ALA A 458 23.51 11.92 -4.22
CA ALA A 458 23.07 11.01 -3.18
C ALA A 458 23.91 9.72 -3.17
N LEU A 459 24.07 9.07 -4.34
CA LEU A 459 24.94 7.90 -4.50
C LEU A 459 26.38 8.20 -4.08
N SER A 460 26.97 9.28 -4.57
CA SER A 460 28.33 9.68 -4.18
C SER A 460 28.47 9.86 -2.66
N SER A 461 27.46 10.44 -2.00
CA SER A 461 27.46 10.63 -0.54
C SER A 461 27.36 9.29 0.20
N HIS A 462 26.44 8.40 -0.19
CA HIS A 462 26.30 7.09 0.44
C HIS A 462 27.49 6.15 0.15
N GLU A 463 28.10 6.23 -1.02
CA GLU A 463 29.32 5.49 -1.37
C GLU A 463 30.50 5.93 -0.51
N LYS A 464 30.66 7.24 -0.27
CA LYS A 464 31.65 7.75 0.69
C LYS A 464 31.37 7.28 2.11
N ALA A 465 30.11 7.28 2.54
CA ALA A 465 29.73 6.75 3.85
C ALA A 465 30.07 5.26 3.98
N LEU A 466 29.83 4.48 2.91
CA LEU A 466 30.16 3.06 2.85
C LEU A 466 31.68 2.83 2.89
N GLU A 467 32.46 3.60 2.13
CA GLU A 467 33.92 3.53 2.12
C GLU A 467 34.51 3.79 3.52
N ILE A 468 34.07 4.87 4.17
CA ILE A 468 34.50 5.20 5.54
C ILE A 468 34.14 4.06 6.50
N SER A 469 32.92 3.52 6.40
CA SER A 469 32.46 2.43 7.25
C SER A 469 33.28 1.14 7.03
N GLN A 470 33.62 0.80 5.78
CA GLN A 470 34.46 -0.36 5.46
C GLN A 470 35.89 -0.23 5.98
N GLN A 471 36.43 0.99 6.02
CA GLN A 471 37.79 1.24 6.53
C GLN A 471 37.85 1.28 8.06
N SER A 472 36.74 1.59 8.74
CA SER A 472 36.71 1.89 10.17
C SER A 472 36.01 0.86 11.05
N LEU A 473 35.13 0.04 10.48
CA LEU A 473 34.31 -0.92 11.21
C LEU A 473 34.63 -2.38 10.83
N PRO A 474 34.37 -3.36 11.71
CA PRO A 474 34.50 -4.78 11.38
C PRO A 474 33.65 -5.17 10.17
N LEU A 475 34.09 -6.19 9.40
CA LEU A 475 33.54 -6.59 8.11
C LEU A 475 32.02 -6.88 8.07
N ASN A 476 31.39 -7.11 9.23
CA ASN A 476 29.95 -7.35 9.37
C ASN A 476 29.27 -6.38 10.34
N HIS A 477 29.80 -5.18 10.54
CA HIS A 477 29.16 -4.20 11.42
C HIS A 477 27.78 -3.77 10.87
N PRO A 478 26.71 -3.76 11.69
CA PRO A 478 25.36 -3.37 11.26
C PRO A 478 25.28 -2.01 10.55
N ASP A 479 26.11 -1.04 10.96
CA ASP A 479 26.17 0.30 10.36
C ASP A 479 26.44 0.27 8.83
N MET A 480 27.20 -0.72 8.34
CA MET A 480 27.42 -0.88 6.90
C MET A 480 26.15 -1.28 6.15
N ALA A 481 25.22 -2.00 6.81
CA ALA A 481 23.95 -2.38 6.22
C ALA A 481 23.04 -1.16 5.96
N TYR A 482 23.18 -0.08 6.72
CA TYR A 482 22.44 1.16 6.46
C TYR A 482 22.92 1.82 5.17
N SER A 483 24.23 1.98 4.96
CA SER A 483 24.73 2.55 3.70
C SER A 483 24.34 1.70 2.50
N TYR A 484 24.42 0.36 2.59
CA TYR A 484 23.91 -0.51 1.52
C TYR A 484 22.40 -0.35 1.28
N SER A 485 21.60 -0.22 2.34
CA SER A 485 20.15 0.01 2.22
C SER A 485 19.86 1.36 1.56
N ASN A 486 20.59 2.42 1.90
CA ASN A 486 20.36 3.74 1.33
C ASN A 486 20.77 3.78 -0.15
N ILE A 487 21.90 3.16 -0.52
CA ILE A 487 22.29 2.98 -1.94
C ILE A 487 21.20 2.21 -2.70
N GLY A 488 20.68 1.13 -2.09
CA GLY A 488 19.55 0.37 -2.64
C GLY A 488 18.32 1.25 -2.87
N SER A 489 17.96 2.08 -1.91
CA SER A 489 16.83 3.01 -2.01
C SER A 489 17.00 4.05 -3.10
N VAL A 490 18.22 4.58 -3.31
CA VAL A 490 18.48 5.51 -4.41
C VAL A 490 18.34 4.81 -5.77
N HIS A 491 18.88 3.60 -5.92
CA HIS A 491 18.67 2.82 -7.15
C HIS A 491 17.20 2.48 -7.41
N GLU A 492 16.44 2.19 -6.35
CA GLU A 492 15.01 1.92 -6.43
C GLU A 492 14.23 3.18 -6.89
N ASN A 493 14.60 4.36 -6.37
CA ASN A 493 14.03 5.65 -6.79
C ASN A 493 14.39 6.01 -8.24
N MET A 494 15.54 5.55 -8.74
CA MET A 494 15.94 5.66 -10.15
C MET A 494 15.24 4.65 -11.07
N GLY A 495 14.48 3.69 -10.52
CA GLY A 495 13.84 2.59 -11.26
C GLY A 495 14.76 1.39 -11.56
N ASN A 496 16.01 1.40 -11.06
CA ASN A 496 16.98 0.31 -11.22
C ASN A 496 16.76 -0.77 -10.14
N ASN A 497 15.59 -1.42 -10.19
CA ASN A 497 15.17 -2.40 -9.19
C ASN A 497 16.09 -3.63 -9.04
N PRO A 498 16.71 -4.20 -10.09
CA PRO A 498 17.67 -5.31 -9.94
C PRO A 498 18.92 -4.92 -9.13
N GLU A 499 19.48 -3.74 -9.37
CA GLU A 499 20.61 -3.21 -8.62
C GLU A 499 20.22 -2.93 -7.17
N ALA A 500 19.04 -2.33 -6.95
CA ALA A 500 18.48 -2.07 -5.63
C ALA A 500 18.37 -3.37 -4.82
N LEU A 501 17.79 -4.43 -5.42
CA LEU A 501 17.66 -5.75 -4.81
C LEU A 501 19.02 -6.31 -4.39
N SER A 502 20.04 -6.25 -5.26
CA SER A 502 21.39 -6.73 -4.93
C SER A 502 21.99 -5.99 -3.71
N TYR A 503 21.76 -4.68 -3.58
CA TYR A 503 22.21 -3.92 -2.43
C TYR A 503 21.42 -4.22 -1.16
N TYR A 504 20.10 -4.39 -1.25
CA TYR A 504 19.27 -4.81 -0.13
C TYR A 504 19.63 -6.23 0.37
N GLU A 505 19.96 -7.16 -0.54
CA GLU A 505 20.44 -8.50 -0.18
C GLU A 505 21.79 -8.45 0.54
N LYS A 506 22.71 -7.57 0.13
CA LYS A 506 23.98 -7.33 0.85
C LYS A 506 23.72 -6.80 2.26
N ALA A 507 22.81 -5.83 2.41
CA ALA A 507 22.43 -5.28 3.70
C ALA A 507 21.80 -6.36 4.61
N LEU A 508 20.88 -7.17 4.07
CA LEU A 508 20.26 -8.29 4.78
C LEU A 508 21.32 -9.31 5.23
N LYS A 509 22.27 -9.68 4.35
CA LYS A 509 23.33 -10.65 4.68
C LYS A 509 24.21 -10.17 5.83
N ILE A 510 24.57 -8.89 5.86
CA ILE A 510 25.33 -8.30 6.98
C ILE A 510 24.50 -8.39 8.27
N ARG A 511 23.23 -7.97 8.23
CA ARG A 511 22.32 -8.02 9.39
C ARG A 511 22.11 -9.45 9.89
N GLN A 512 21.96 -10.45 9.01
CA GLN A 512 21.85 -11.86 9.40
C GLN A 512 23.10 -12.41 10.11
N GLN A 513 24.28 -11.93 9.73
CA GLN A 513 25.54 -12.36 10.34
C GLN A 513 25.82 -11.62 11.66
N ALA A 514 25.37 -10.39 11.78
CA ALA A 514 25.65 -9.51 12.91
C ALA A 514 24.57 -9.57 14.01
N LEU A 515 23.31 -9.70 13.63
CA LEU A 515 22.15 -9.51 14.49
C LEU A 515 21.35 -10.81 14.69
N PRO A 516 20.55 -10.91 15.77
CA PRO A 516 19.58 -11.99 15.94
C PRO A 516 18.53 -12.04 14.82
N LEU A 517 18.03 -13.24 14.52
CA LEU A 517 17.05 -13.46 13.44
C LEU A 517 15.74 -12.66 13.62
N ASN A 518 15.38 -12.34 14.85
CA ASN A 518 14.20 -11.57 15.21
C ASN A 518 14.50 -10.09 15.49
N HIS A 519 15.67 -9.55 15.13
CA HIS A 519 15.99 -8.14 15.35
C HIS A 519 15.12 -7.22 14.48
N PRO A 520 14.64 -6.05 14.96
CA PRO A 520 13.82 -5.11 14.18
C PRO A 520 14.38 -4.76 12.80
N ASP A 521 15.69 -4.54 12.68
CA ASP A 521 16.38 -4.26 11.41
C ASP A 521 16.22 -5.34 10.33
N MET A 522 15.94 -6.58 10.75
CA MET A 522 15.60 -7.66 9.81
C MET A 522 14.26 -7.38 9.12
N ALA A 523 13.27 -6.85 9.85
CA ALA A 523 11.97 -6.49 9.29
C ALA A 523 12.08 -5.34 8.27
N TYR A 524 12.95 -4.35 8.50
CA TYR A 524 13.24 -3.30 7.52
C TYR A 524 13.89 -3.87 6.27
N SER A 525 14.89 -4.73 6.42
CA SER A 525 15.56 -5.38 5.28
C SER A 525 14.58 -6.19 4.44
N TYR A 526 13.74 -6.99 5.09
CA TYR A 526 12.71 -7.77 4.40
C TYR A 526 11.64 -6.88 3.75
N SER A 527 11.29 -5.74 4.36
CA SER A 527 10.36 -4.79 3.74
C SER A 527 10.94 -4.17 2.45
N ASN A 528 12.21 -3.77 2.46
CA ASN A 528 12.87 -3.18 1.30
C ASN A 528 13.03 -4.20 0.16
N ILE A 529 13.45 -5.43 0.48
CA ILE A 529 13.54 -6.53 -0.50
C ILE A 529 12.15 -6.84 -1.06
N GLY A 530 11.12 -6.87 -0.21
CA GLY A 530 9.74 -7.07 -0.63
C GLY A 530 9.28 -6.02 -1.65
N GLY A 531 9.54 -4.74 -1.37
CA GLY A 531 9.22 -3.63 -2.28
C GLY A 531 9.98 -3.70 -3.61
N ALA A 532 11.27 -4.08 -3.59
CA ALA A 532 12.04 -4.28 -4.82
C ALA A 532 11.47 -5.42 -5.68
N HIS A 533 11.09 -6.55 -5.07
CA HIS A 533 10.42 -7.65 -5.79
C HIS A 533 9.05 -7.24 -6.33
N GLU A 534 8.27 -6.45 -5.58
CA GLU A 534 6.97 -5.92 -6.01
C GLU A 534 7.11 -5.06 -7.27
N LYS A 535 8.05 -4.11 -7.27
CA LYS A 535 8.35 -3.26 -8.45
C LYS A 535 8.87 -4.04 -9.66
N MET A 536 9.47 -5.21 -9.45
CA MET A 536 9.89 -6.13 -10.53
C MET A 536 8.76 -7.05 -11.03
N GLY A 537 7.58 -7.02 -10.41
CA GLY A 537 6.47 -7.93 -10.71
C GLY A 537 6.61 -9.34 -10.13
N ASN A 538 7.59 -9.57 -9.25
CA ASN A 538 7.83 -10.85 -8.58
C ASN A 538 6.99 -10.98 -7.31
N TYR A 539 5.66 -10.92 -7.46
CA TYR A 539 4.74 -10.82 -6.33
C TYR A 539 4.79 -11.96 -5.30
N PRO A 540 5.02 -13.24 -5.66
CA PRO A 540 5.15 -14.31 -4.67
C PRO A 540 6.31 -14.12 -3.69
N ASP A 541 7.45 -13.64 -4.20
CA ASP A 541 8.63 -13.34 -3.38
C ASP A 541 8.39 -12.09 -2.53
N ALA A 542 7.78 -11.05 -3.10
CA ALA A 542 7.39 -9.84 -2.37
C ALA A 542 6.49 -10.18 -1.15
N LEU A 543 5.45 -11.00 -1.36
CA LEU A 543 4.59 -11.48 -0.27
C LEU A 543 5.36 -12.29 0.78
N SER A 544 6.29 -13.14 0.36
CA SER A 544 7.11 -13.93 1.28
C SER A 544 7.93 -13.03 2.21
N PHE A 545 8.59 -12.02 1.66
CA PHE A 545 9.43 -11.10 2.43
C PHE A 545 8.61 -10.15 3.30
N HIS A 546 7.51 -9.57 2.80
CA HIS A 546 6.65 -8.73 3.65
C HIS A 546 5.98 -9.52 4.78
N LYS A 547 5.61 -10.81 4.57
CA LYS A 547 5.11 -11.68 5.64
C LYS A 547 6.16 -11.96 6.72
N LYS A 548 7.43 -12.17 6.33
CA LYS A 548 8.55 -12.29 7.30
C LYS A 548 8.73 -11.00 8.11
N ALA A 549 8.64 -9.84 7.47
CA ALA A 549 8.71 -8.55 8.17
C ALA A 549 7.53 -8.38 9.16
N LEU A 550 6.31 -8.73 8.75
CA LEU A 550 5.12 -8.70 9.60
C LEU A 550 5.27 -9.65 10.80
N GLU A 551 5.75 -10.88 10.60
CA GLU A 551 5.93 -11.87 11.67
C GLU A 551 6.90 -11.37 12.75
N ILE A 552 8.05 -10.81 12.35
CA ILE A 552 9.02 -10.24 13.29
C ILE A 552 8.38 -9.09 14.07
N ARG A 553 7.69 -8.18 13.40
CA ARG A 553 7.02 -7.04 14.06
C ARG A 553 5.92 -7.51 15.00
N GLN A 554 5.13 -8.52 14.66
CA GLN A 554 4.09 -9.09 15.53
C GLN A 554 4.64 -9.75 16.80
N GLN A 555 5.84 -10.34 16.73
CA GLN A 555 6.48 -10.96 17.89
C GLN A 555 7.07 -9.93 18.85
N LEU A 556 7.54 -8.78 18.34
CA LEU A 556 8.24 -7.78 19.12
C LEU A 556 7.35 -6.63 19.61
N LEU A 557 6.34 -6.26 18.83
CA LEU A 557 5.58 -5.04 19.01
C LEU A 557 4.17 -5.35 19.56
N PRO A 558 3.64 -4.50 20.46
CA PRO A 558 2.23 -4.53 20.83
C PRO A 558 1.30 -4.44 19.61
N PRO A 559 0.08 -4.99 19.67
CA PRO A 559 -0.81 -5.13 18.50
C PRO A 559 -1.22 -3.82 17.81
N ASN A 560 -1.01 -2.66 18.45
CA ASN A 560 -1.35 -1.34 17.92
C ASN A 560 -0.09 -0.49 17.79
N GLN A 561 0.77 -0.80 16.82
CA GLN A 561 1.98 0.00 16.54
C GLN A 561 2.05 0.42 15.06
N PRO A 562 2.61 1.60 14.74
CA PRO A 562 2.71 2.10 13.37
C PRO A 562 3.40 1.13 12.39
N ASP A 563 4.45 0.44 12.84
CA ASP A 563 5.19 -0.53 12.02
C ASP A 563 4.34 -1.74 11.59
N LEU A 564 3.36 -2.13 12.40
CA LEU A 564 2.40 -3.19 12.04
C LEU A 564 1.46 -2.68 10.94
N ALA A 565 0.96 -1.45 11.05
CA ALA A 565 0.14 -0.82 10.01
C ALA A 565 0.91 -0.69 8.68
N LEU A 566 2.19 -0.32 8.73
CA LEU A 566 3.07 -0.29 7.55
C LEU A 566 3.19 -1.68 6.90
N SER A 567 3.40 -2.72 7.71
CA SER A 567 3.53 -4.10 7.21
C SER A 567 2.24 -4.58 6.52
N TYR A 568 1.08 -4.29 7.13
CA TYR A 568 -0.20 -4.61 6.52
C TYR A 568 -0.43 -3.80 5.23
N ASN A 569 -0.10 -2.50 5.21
CA ASN A 569 -0.18 -1.69 4.00
C ASN A 569 0.68 -2.25 2.86
N ASN A 570 1.93 -2.65 3.13
CA ASN A 570 2.81 -3.21 2.11
C ASN A 570 2.27 -4.54 1.55
N ILE A 571 1.76 -5.42 2.41
CA ILE A 571 1.12 -6.66 1.96
C ILE A 571 -0.16 -6.36 1.16
N GLY A 572 -0.94 -5.35 1.57
CA GLY A 572 -2.10 -4.85 0.84
C GLY A 572 -1.74 -4.37 -0.56
N SER A 573 -0.66 -3.58 -0.68
CA SER A 573 -0.10 -3.09 -1.95
C SER A 573 0.28 -4.23 -2.89
N VAL A 574 0.99 -5.25 -2.38
CA VAL A 574 1.35 -6.40 -3.22
C VAL A 574 0.09 -7.13 -3.71
N HIS A 575 -0.90 -7.33 -2.84
CA HIS A 575 -2.15 -7.96 -3.26
C HIS A 575 -2.94 -7.11 -4.27
N ASP A 576 -2.93 -5.79 -4.14
CA ASP A 576 -3.56 -4.87 -5.11
C ASP A 576 -2.86 -4.95 -6.48
N ASN A 577 -1.53 -4.91 -6.50
CA ASN A 577 -0.73 -5.10 -7.70
C ASN A 577 -0.88 -6.49 -8.33
N MET A 578 -1.16 -7.51 -7.52
CA MET A 578 -1.55 -8.85 -7.97
C MET A 578 -3.01 -8.96 -8.42
N GLY A 579 -3.82 -7.90 -8.37
CA GLY A 579 -5.25 -7.94 -8.64
C GLY A 579 -6.08 -8.76 -7.65
N SER A 580 -5.50 -9.16 -6.51
CA SER A 580 -6.14 -9.90 -5.42
C SER A 580 -6.88 -8.95 -4.49
N ASN A 581 -7.92 -8.30 -5.02
CA ASN A 581 -8.58 -7.16 -4.40
C ASN A 581 -9.20 -7.45 -3.02
N SER A 582 -9.68 -8.67 -2.76
CA SER A 582 -10.26 -9.06 -1.46
C SER A 582 -9.21 -9.06 -0.34
N GLU A 583 -8.05 -9.61 -0.61
CA GLU A 583 -6.91 -9.69 0.29
C GLU A 583 -6.31 -8.29 0.48
N ALA A 584 -6.20 -7.51 -0.60
CA ALA A 584 -5.76 -6.11 -0.53
C ALA A 584 -6.65 -5.30 0.42
N LEU A 585 -7.98 -5.38 0.26
CA LEU A 585 -8.94 -4.73 1.16
C LEU A 585 -8.79 -5.20 2.60
N TYR A 586 -8.67 -6.51 2.85
CA TYR A 586 -8.49 -7.04 4.19
C TYR A 586 -7.27 -6.43 4.89
N TYR A 587 -6.14 -6.35 4.20
CA TYR A 587 -4.90 -5.81 4.77
C TYR A 587 -4.93 -4.29 4.92
N TYR A 588 -5.47 -3.55 3.95
CA TYR A 588 -5.65 -2.10 4.09
C TYR A 588 -6.64 -1.74 5.20
N GLU A 589 -7.73 -2.49 5.36
CA GLU A 589 -8.67 -2.31 6.48
C GLU A 589 -8.01 -2.58 7.83
N LYS A 590 -7.15 -3.60 7.92
CA LYS A 590 -6.35 -3.88 9.14
C LYS A 590 -5.38 -2.76 9.48
N ALA A 591 -4.69 -2.22 8.47
CA ALA A 591 -3.81 -1.07 8.66
C ALA A 591 -4.59 0.18 9.08
N LEU A 592 -5.74 0.44 8.46
CA LEU A 592 -6.64 1.54 8.81
C LEU A 592 -7.17 1.41 10.25
N GLU A 593 -7.56 0.20 10.69
CA GLU A 593 -8.04 -0.07 12.05
C GLU A 593 -6.98 0.31 13.10
N ILE A 594 -5.71 -0.05 12.87
CA ILE A 594 -4.61 0.33 13.76
C ILE A 594 -4.40 1.84 13.75
N LYS A 595 -4.37 2.47 12.57
CA LYS A 595 -4.17 3.92 12.44
C LYS A 595 -5.29 4.72 13.10
N GLN A 596 -6.55 4.28 13.01
CA GLN A 596 -7.69 4.93 13.65
C GLN A 596 -7.62 4.92 15.18
N GLN A 597 -6.96 3.92 15.78
CA GLN A 597 -6.78 3.83 17.22
C GLN A 597 -5.61 4.68 17.73
N LEU A 598 -4.60 4.92 16.89
CA LEU A 598 -3.37 5.63 17.24
C LEU A 598 -3.41 7.12 16.89
N LEU A 599 -4.09 7.47 15.81
CA LEU A 599 -4.03 8.81 15.22
C LEU A 599 -5.34 9.57 15.45
N PRO A 600 -5.29 10.89 15.64
CA PRO A 600 -6.48 11.74 15.65
C PRO A 600 -7.31 11.56 14.36
N PRO A 601 -8.65 11.72 14.41
CA PRO A 601 -9.51 11.57 13.23
C PRO A 601 -9.13 12.47 12.03
N SER A 602 -8.44 13.59 12.30
CA SER A 602 -7.97 14.54 11.30
C SER A 602 -6.55 14.25 10.78
N HIS A 603 -5.94 13.12 11.11
CA HIS A 603 -4.57 12.80 10.68
C HIS A 603 -4.51 12.38 9.20
N SER A 604 -3.53 12.91 8.44
CA SER A 604 -3.37 12.69 7.00
C SER A 604 -3.22 11.22 6.58
N ASP A 605 -2.50 10.42 7.37
CA ASP A 605 -2.39 8.95 7.17
C ASP A 605 -3.73 8.21 7.08
N LEU A 606 -4.77 8.69 7.76
CA LEU A 606 -6.12 8.12 7.62
C LEU A 606 -6.67 8.39 6.22
N ALA A 607 -6.44 9.59 5.68
CA ALA A 607 -6.84 9.93 4.32
C ALA A 607 -6.08 9.11 3.26
N ILE A 608 -4.79 8.83 3.46
CA ILE A 608 -4.02 7.94 2.59
C ILE A 608 -4.66 6.54 2.58
N SER A 609 -4.96 6.01 3.76
CA SER A 609 -5.55 4.68 3.91
C SER A 609 -6.94 4.58 3.28
N TYR A 610 -7.79 5.59 3.45
CA TYR A 610 -9.08 5.68 2.75
C TYR A 610 -8.92 5.81 1.23
N SER A 611 -7.88 6.51 0.76
CA SER A 611 -7.61 6.64 -0.67
C SER A 611 -7.18 5.31 -1.29
N SER A 612 -6.31 4.53 -0.62
CA SER A 612 -5.92 3.19 -1.07
C SER A 612 -7.11 2.23 -1.12
N ILE A 613 -7.97 2.23 -0.10
CA ILE A 613 -9.21 1.44 -0.11
C ILE A 613 -10.14 1.89 -1.25
N GLY A 614 -10.22 3.21 -1.48
CA GLY A 614 -10.96 3.80 -2.59
C GLY A 614 -10.45 3.33 -3.95
N GLU A 615 -9.13 3.25 -4.12
CA GLU A 615 -8.45 2.79 -5.33
C GLU A 615 -8.72 1.31 -5.61
N VAL A 616 -8.60 0.44 -4.60
CA VAL A 616 -8.95 -0.99 -4.76
C VAL A 616 -10.41 -1.14 -5.17
N HIS A 617 -11.33 -0.40 -4.53
CA HIS A 617 -12.74 -0.42 -4.92
C HIS A 617 -12.98 0.13 -6.34
N TYR A 618 -12.21 1.13 -6.76
CA TYR A 618 -12.26 1.67 -8.11
C TYR A 618 -11.78 0.62 -9.13
N ASN A 619 -10.66 -0.05 -8.87
CA ASN A 619 -10.12 -1.13 -9.70
C ASN A 619 -11.07 -2.34 -9.79
N MET A 620 -11.82 -2.63 -8.73
CA MET A 620 -12.89 -3.64 -8.72
C MET A 620 -14.17 -3.21 -9.47
N GLY A 621 -14.25 -1.98 -10.00
CA GLY A 621 -15.49 -1.43 -10.57
C GLY A 621 -16.60 -1.14 -9.55
N ASN A 622 -16.29 -1.19 -8.25
CA ASN A 622 -17.23 -0.87 -7.16
C ASN A 622 -17.29 0.65 -6.92
N TYR A 623 -17.63 1.41 -7.96
CA TYR A 623 -17.52 2.87 -7.99
C TYR A 623 -18.26 3.59 -6.85
N ALA A 624 -19.38 3.05 -6.35
CA ALA A 624 -20.09 3.63 -5.21
C ALA A 624 -19.29 3.55 -3.90
N LYS A 625 -18.58 2.44 -3.65
CA LYS A 625 -17.74 2.28 -2.46
C LYS A 625 -16.42 3.06 -2.60
N ALA A 626 -15.88 3.11 -3.83
CA ALA A 626 -14.73 3.94 -4.16
C ALA A 626 -15.03 5.41 -3.85
N LEU A 627 -16.16 5.92 -4.35
CA LEU A 627 -16.63 7.28 -4.10
C LEU A 627 -16.75 7.56 -2.60
N SER A 628 -17.41 6.68 -1.84
CA SER A 628 -17.56 6.85 -0.39
C SER A 628 -16.21 6.90 0.34
N SER A 629 -15.22 6.12 -0.10
CA SER A 629 -13.89 6.09 0.51
C SER A 629 -13.09 7.36 0.19
N TYR A 630 -13.13 7.82 -1.06
CA TYR A 630 -12.50 9.09 -1.45
C TYR A 630 -13.17 10.31 -0.82
N GLU A 631 -14.49 10.30 -0.63
CA GLU A 631 -15.22 11.34 0.10
C GLU A 631 -14.80 11.40 1.57
N LYS A 632 -14.58 10.25 2.23
CA LYS A 632 -14.00 10.20 3.58
C LYS A 632 -12.56 10.72 3.62
N ALA A 633 -11.73 10.34 2.63
CA ALA A 633 -10.37 10.85 2.52
C ALA A 633 -10.37 12.39 2.36
N LEU A 634 -11.29 12.91 1.54
CA LEU A 634 -11.50 14.35 1.36
C LEU A 634 -11.94 15.03 2.66
N GLU A 635 -12.89 14.43 3.40
CA GLU A 635 -13.35 14.95 4.68
C GLU A 635 -12.21 15.04 5.71
N VAL A 636 -11.39 13.99 5.84
CA VAL A 636 -10.22 13.99 6.74
C VAL A 636 -9.24 15.11 6.35
N ARG A 637 -8.90 15.23 5.05
CA ARG A 637 -8.00 16.27 4.54
C ARG A 637 -8.52 17.69 4.77
N LEU A 638 -9.84 17.90 4.72
CA LEU A 638 -10.47 19.18 5.05
C LEU A 638 -10.40 19.51 6.55
N GLN A 639 -10.31 18.50 7.42
CA GLN A 639 -10.25 18.66 8.88
C GLN A 639 -8.82 18.77 9.43
N SER A 640 -7.81 18.33 8.69
CA SER A 640 -6.39 18.51 9.03
C SER A 640 -6.00 19.99 8.95
N PHE A 641 -5.58 20.62 10.06
CA PHE A 641 -5.04 21.99 10.00
C PHE A 641 -3.74 22.01 9.18
N THR A 642 -3.52 23.12 8.47
CA THR A 642 -2.74 23.27 7.22
C THR A 642 -3.32 22.46 6.05
N PRO A 643 -4.17 23.07 5.20
CA PRO A 643 -4.57 22.43 3.95
C PRO A 643 -3.32 22.30 3.07
N ASN A 644 -2.78 21.09 2.96
CA ASN A 644 -1.90 20.80 1.83
C ASN A 644 -2.78 20.82 0.59
N TYR A 645 -2.68 21.90 -0.18
CA TYR A 645 -3.55 22.15 -1.34
C TYR A 645 -3.42 21.05 -2.41
N SER A 646 -2.27 20.37 -2.50
CA SER A 646 -2.04 19.28 -3.47
C SER A 646 -2.85 18.02 -3.13
N ASP A 647 -2.87 17.58 -1.87
CA ASP A 647 -3.64 16.41 -1.44
C ASP A 647 -5.16 16.60 -1.58
N LEU A 648 -5.63 17.82 -1.34
CA LEU A 648 -7.04 18.19 -1.51
C LEU A 648 -7.44 18.14 -2.99
N ALA A 649 -6.60 18.67 -3.87
CA ALA A 649 -6.81 18.58 -5.32
C ALA A 649 -6.76 17.12 -5.81
N ALA A 650 -5.86 16.29 -5.28
CA ALA A 650 -5.79 14.86 -5.58
C ALA A 650 -7.08 14.10 -5.18
N SER A 651 -7.67 14.42 -4.02
CA SER A 651 -8.99 13.89 -3.63
C SER A 651 -10.07 14.24 -4.63
N TYR A 652 -10.18 15.53 -5.01
CA TYR A 652 -11.17 15.97 -5.99
C TYR A 652 -10.95 15.34 -7.36
N ASN A 653 -9.70 15.19 -7.79
CA ASN A 653 -9.37 14.50 -9.03
C ASN A 653 -9.78 13.01 -8.98
N SER A 654 -9.53 12.31 -7.87
CA SER A 654 -9.94 10.91 -7.69
C SER A 654 -11.46 10.75 -7.73
N ILE A 655 -12.20 11.64 -7.05
CA ILE A 655 -13.67 11.70 -7.11
C ILE A 655 -14.14 11.99 -8.55
N GLY A 656 -13.47 12.91 -9.25
CA GLY A 656 -13.75 13.24 -10.64
C GLY A 656 -13.61 12.02 -11.56
N LEU A 657 -12.53 11.25 -11.39
CA LEU A 657 -12.29 9.99 -12.12
C LEU A 657 -13.38 8.96 -11.83
N VAL A 658 -13.80 8.78 -10.58
CA VAL A 658 -14.91 7.88 -10.24
C VAL A 658 -16.20 8.32 -10.95
N HIS A 659 -16.52 9.61 -10.90
CA HIS A 659 -17.70 10.13 -11.59
C HIS A 659 -17.62 9.99 -13.13
N ARG A 660 -16.44 10.15 -13.72
CA ARG A 660 -16.19 9.91 -15.15
C ARG A 660 -16.51 8.46 -15.52
N ASN A 661 -15.99 7.49 -14.76
CA ASN A 661 -16.24 6.06 -14.99
C ASN A 661 -17.68 5.63 -14.66
N MET A 662 -18.38 6.39 -13.82
CA MET A 662 -19.82 6.22 -13.61
C MET A 662 -20.67 6.86 -14.74
N GLY A 663 -20.07 7.53 -15.72
CA GLY A 663 -20.78 8.28 -16.77
C GLY A 663 -21.45 9.57 -16.27
N ASN A 664 -21.14 10.02 -15.05
CA ASN A 664 -21.65 11.25 -14.44
C ASN A 664 -20.76 12.45 -14.82
N TYR A 665 -20.58 12.69 -16.12
CA TYR A 665 -19.58 13.63 -16.63
C TYR A 665 -19.72 15.07 -16.10
N SER A 666 -20.93 15.55 -15.81
CA SER A 666 -21.14 16.88 -15.22
C SER A 666 -20.56 17.00 -13.80
N LYS A 667 -20.69 15.96 -12.98
CA LYS A 667 -20.08 15.92 -11.64
C LYS A 667 -18.56 15.71 -11.75
N ALA A 668 -18.11 14.92 -12.72
CA ALA A 668 -16.68 14.74 -12.98
C ALA A 668 -16.00 16.08 -13.32
N LEU A 669 -16.59 16.85 -14.25
CA LEU A 669 -16.13 18.21 -14.57
C LEU A 669 -16.11 19.10 -13.33
N SER A 670 -17.20 19.15 -12.56
CA SER A 670 -17.25 19.98 -11.36
C SER A 670 -16.16 19.63 -10.33
N SER A 671 -15.83 18.35 -10.15
CA SER A 671 -14.75 17.93 -9.25
C SER A 671 -13.38 18.30 -9.80
N HIS A 672 -13.10 18.06 -11.09
CA HIS A 672 -11.82 18.44 -11.70
C HIS A 672 -11.64 19.96 -11.77
N GLU A 673 -12.70 20.73 -12.01
CA GLU A 673 -12.69 22.20 -11.97
C GLU A 673 -12.38 22.73 -10.57
N LYS A 674 -12.92 22.09 -9.52
CA LYS A 674 -12.54 22.42 -8.13
C LYS A 674 -11.08 22.10 -7.83
N ALA A 675 -10.59 20.94 -8.27
CA ALA A 675 -9.17 20.59 -8.14
C ALA A 675 -8.28 21.64 -8.83
N LEU A 676 -8.68 22.05 -10.04
CA LEU A 676 -8.00 23.10 -10.81
C LEU A 676 -8.02 24.44 -10.08
N GLU A 677 -9.17 24.87 -9.55
CA GLU A 677 -9.31 26.12 -8.80
C GLU A 677 -8.39 26.14 -7.56
N ILE A 678 -8.39 25.05 -6.78
CA ILE A 678 -7.51 24.90 -5.59
C ILE A 678 -6.04 25.03 -5.99
N GLN A 679 -5.63 24.34 -7.06
CA GLN A 679 -4.25 24.40 -7.56
C GLN A 679 -3.90 25.80 -8.07
N GLN A 680 -4.78 26.50 -8.80
CA GLN A 680 -4.54 27.86 -9.28
C GLN A 680 -4.36 28.88 -8.15
N GLN A 681 -5.02 28.69 -7.01
CA GLN A 681 -4.93 29.58 -5.85
C GLN A 681 -3.65 29.34 -5.01
N SER A 682 -3.07 28.15 -5.08
CA SER A 682 -2.01 27.69 -4.17
C SER A 682 -0.65 27.48 -4.83
N LEU A 683 -0.64 27.22 -6.14
CA LEU A 683 0.56 26.90 -6.90
C LEU A 683 0.88 28.04 -7.88
N PRO A 684 2.17 28.36 -8.10
CA PRO A 684 2.56 29.18 -9.24
C PRO A 684 2.01 28.57 -10.54
N SER A 685 1.64 29.43 -11.50
CA SER A 685 0.91 29.05 -12.73
C SER A 685 1.62 28.05 -13.65
N ASN A 686 2.85 27.64 -13.33
CA ASN A 686 3.73 26.80 -14.13
C ASN A 686 3.97 25.39 -13.54
N LEU A 687 3.26 24.97 -12.47
CA LEU A 687 3.50 23.65 -11.86
C LEU A 687 2.77 22.46 -12.54
N PRO A 688 3.37 21.25 -12.57
CA PRO A 688 2.83 20.05 -13.24
C PRO A 688 1.43 19.63 -12.76
N ASP A 689 1.12 19.83 -11.48
CA ASP A 689 -0.18 19.48 -10.88
C ASP A 689 -1.37 20.18 -11.58
N LEU A 690 -1.16 21.42 -12.05
CA LEU A 690 -2.17 22.18 -12.80
C LEU A 690 -2.45 21.54 -14.17
N ALA A 691 -1.39 21.06 -14.82
CA ALA A 691 -1.49 20.37 -16.11
C ALA A 691 -2.25 19.03 -15.98
N ALA A 692 -2.10 18.31 -14.85
CA ALA A 692 -2.85 17.09 -14.59
C ALA A 692 -4.36 17.33 -14.53
N SER A 693 -4.80 18.40 -13.86
CA SER A 693 -6.23 18.77 -13.80
C SER A 693 -6.79 19.18 -15.16
N TYR A 694 -6.04 19.96 -15.96
CA TYR A 694 -6.43 20.26 -17.35
C TYR A 694 -6.52 19.01 -18.21
N ASN A 695 -5.59 18.06 -18.06
CA ASN A 695 -5.64 16.78 -18.74
C ASN A 695 -6.89 15.98 -18.35
N ASN A 696 -7.24 15.90 -17.07
CA ASN A 696 -8.45 15.21 -16.63
C ASN A 696 -9.74 15.85 -17.19
N ILE A 697 -9.82 17.19 -17.21
CA ILE A 697 -10.94 17.91 -17.86
C ILE A 697 -11.00 17.57 -19.36
N GLY A 698 -9.84 17.54 -20.02
CA GLY A 698 -9.72 17.15 -21.42
C GLY A 698 -10.26 15.73 -21.67
N LEU A 699 -9.90 14.77 -20.83
CA LEU A 699 -10.39 13.38 -20.90
C LEU A 699 -11.92 13.31 -20.75
N VAL A 700 -12.51 14.04 -19.80
CA VAL A 700 -13.97 14.06 -19.65
C VAL A 700 -14.64 14.66 -20.88
N HIS A 701 -14.09 15.73 -21.46
CA HIS A 701 -14.62 16.29 -22.69
C HIS A 701 -14.47 15.35 -23.90
N ASN A 702 -13.37 14.59 -23.97
CA ASN A 702 -13.17 13.57 -24.99
C ASN A 702 -14.24 12.46 -24.90
N ASP A 703 -14.50 11.94 -23.70
CA ASP A 703 -15.56 10.92 -23.47
C ASP A 703 -16.97 11.45 -23.78
N MET A 704 -17.21 12.75 -23.57
CA MET A 704 -18.47 13.39 -23.94
C MET A 704 -18.60 13.66 -25.44
N GLY A 705 -17.55 13.42 -26.24
CA GLY A 705 -17.49 13.76 -27.67
C GLY A 705 -17.30 15.26 -27.96
N ASN A 706 -16.92 16.05 -26.96
CA ASN A 706 -16.66 17.50 -27.09
C ASN A 706 -15.19 17.75 -27.46
N TYR A 707 -14.74 17.21 -28.61
CA TYR A 707 -13.32 17.14 -28.97
C TYR A 707 -12.61 18.50 -29.01
N SER A 708 -13.27 19.59 -29.41
CA SER A 708 -12.68 20.92 -29.43
C SER A 708 -12.31 21.45 -28.03
N LYS A 709 -13.16 21.18 -27.03
CA LYS A 709 -12.86 21.53 -25.63
C LYS A 709 -11.81 20.59 -25.02
N ALA A 710 -11.79 19.33 -25.45
CA ALA A 710 -10.77 18.37 -25.07
C ALA A 710 -9.38 18.83 -25.55
N LEU A 711 -9.23 19.15 -26.84
CA LEU A 711 -8.00 19.70 -27.41
C LEU A 711 -7.56 20.97 -26.67
N SER A 712 -8.45 21.95 -26.50
CA SER A 712 -8.12 23.20 -25.79
C SER A 712 -7.61 22.96 -24.36
N SER A 713 -8.13 21.94 -23.66
CA SER A 713 -7.68 21.62 -22.30
C SER A 713 -6.32 20.92 -22.30
N HIS A 714 -6.12 19.94 -23.20
CA HIS A 714 -4.84 19.25 -23.33
C HIS A 714 -3.71 20.15 -23.86
N GLU A 715 -4.02 21.08 -24.77
CA GLU A 715 -3.07 22.08 -25.28
C GLU A 715 -2.61 23.02 -24.16
N LYS A 716 -3.52 23.45 -23.27
CA LYS A 716 -3.15 24.23 -22.07
C LYS A 716 -2.27 23.43 -21.12
N ALA A 717 -2.59 22.15 -20.88
CA ALA A 717 -1.75 21.28 -20.06
C ALA A 717 -0.33 21.15 -20.64
N LEU A 718 -0.24 20.97 -21.97
CA LEU A 718 1.02 20.91 -22.70
C LEU A 718 1.80 22.23 -22.60
N GLU A 719 1.14 23.38 -22.78
CA GLU A 719 1.77 24.71 -22.68
C GLU A 719 2.39 24.94 -21.29
N ILE A 720 1.65 24.62 -20.22
CA ILE A 720 2.15 24.72 -18.84
C ILE A 720 3.40 23.87 -18.65
N GLN A 721 3.37 22.62 -19.11
CA GLN A 721 4.49 21.68 -18.99
C GLN A 721 5.71 22.12 -19.81
N GLN A 722 5.51 22.66 -21.02
CA GLN A 722 6.61 23.16 -21.87
C GLN A 722 7.33 24.35 -21.24
N GLN A 723 6.64 25.15 -20.42
CA GLN A 723 7.23 26.30 -19.72
C GLN A 723 8.05 25.91 -18.48
N SER A 724 7.77 24.75 -17.87
CA SER A 724 8.39 24.34 -16.60
C SER A 724 9.30 23.12 -16.68
N LEU A 725 9.17 22.30 -17.73
CA LEU A 725 9.87 21.03 -17.85
C LEU A 725 10.83 21.05 -19.05
N PRO A 726 11.97 20.34 -18.97
CA PRO A 726 12.85 20.12 -20.12
C PRO A 726 12.10 19.50 -21.29
N SER A 727 12.54 19.78 -22.52
CA SER A 727 11.87 19.31 -23.76
C SER A 727 11.77 17.79 -23.89
N ASN A 728 12.57 17.03 -23.14
CA ASN A 728 12.57 15.58 -23.11
C ASN A 728 11.81 14.98 -21.90
N HIS A 729 11.14 15.80 -21.08
CA HIS A 729 10.48 15.31 -19.86
C HIS A 729 9.28 14.37 -20.15
N PRO A 730 9.14 13.24 -19.43
CA PRO A 730 8.06 12.25 -19.67
C PRO A 730 6.63 12.80 -19.62
N ASP A 731 6.36 13.80 -18.78
CA ASP A 731 5.02 14.39 -18.69
C ASP A 731 4.57 15.13 -19.96
N LEU A 732 5.50 15.67 -20.75
CA LEU A 732 5.19 16.20 -22.09
C LEU A 732 4.68 15.08 -23.01
N ALA A 733 5.28 13.89 -22.90
CA ALA A 733 4.89 12.72 -23.67
C ALA A 733 3.45 12.30 -23.32
N LYS A 734 3.03 12.37 -22.04
CA LYS A 734 1.63 12.11 -21.63
C LYS A 734 0.64 13.09 -22.28
N SER A 735 0.95 14.39 -22.28
CA SER A 735 0.08 15.39 -22.88
C SER A 735 -0.01 15.25 -24.40
N TYR A 736 1.11 14.99 -25.09
CA TYR A 736 1.08 14.67 -26.52
C TYR A 736 0.29 13.39 -26.82
N ASN A 737 0.39 12.36 -25.98
CA ASN A 737 -0.40 11.13 -26.11
C ASN A 737 -1.90 11.40 -25.98
N ASN A 738 -2.32 12.24 -25.03
CA ASN A 738 -3.72 12.63 -24.87
C ASN A 738 -4.24 13.40 -26.09
N ILE A 739 -3.46 14.36 -26.62
CA ILE A 739 -3.81 15.08 -27.85
C ILE A 739 -3.92 14.10 -29.03
N GLY A 740 -2.95 13.18 -29.16
CA GLY A 740 -2.97 12.11 -30.16
C GLY A 740 -4.25 11.26 -30.07
N SER A 741 -4.66 10.89 -28.86
CA SER A 741 -5.90 10.12 -28.63
C SER A 741 -7.17 10.90 -29.01
N VAL A 742 -7.21 12.21 -28.75
CA VAL A 742 -8.35 13.03 -29.21
C VAL A 742 -8.38 13.08 -30.74
N HIS A 743 -7.23 13.24 -31.40
CA HIS A 743 -7.16 13.18 -32.86
C HIS A 743 -7.55 11.80 -33.41
N GLU A 744 -7.17 10.71 -32.75
CA GLU A 744 -7.61 9.35 -33.11
C GLU A 744 -9.13 9.19 -32.99
N ASN A 745 -9.73 9.64 -31.89
CA ASN A 745 -11.18 9.62 -31.70
C ASN A 745 -11.93 10.51 -32.71
N MET A 746 -11.29 11.60 -33.16
CA MET A 746 -11.76 12.43 -34.27
C MET A 746 -11.48 11.82 -35.65
N GLY A 747 -10.89 10.63 -35.76
CA GLY A 747 -10.53 10.00 -37.03
C GLY A 747 -9.39 10.68 -37.81
N ASN A 748 -8.69 11.64 -37.20
CA ASN A 748 -7.56 12.37 -37.76
C ASN A 748 -6.26 11.56 -37.57
N ASN A 749 -6.20 10.40 -38.24
CA ASN A 749 -5.14 9.41 -38.03
C ASN A 749 -3.73 9.91 -38.36
N ARG A 750 -3.55 10.88 -39.27
CA ARG A 750 -2.22 11.41 -39.61
C ARG A 750 -1.67 12.32 -38.51
N GLU A 751 -2.50 13.19 -37.98
CA GLU A 751 -2.17 14.07 -36.87
C GLU A 751 -1.90 13.25 -35.61
N ALA A 752 -2.76 12.26 -35.32
CA ALA A 752 -2.55 11.32 -34.21
C ALA A 752 -1.18 10.61 -34.32
N LEU A 753 -0.81 10.15 -35.52
CA LEU A 753 0.48 9.51 -35.77
C LEU A 753 1.65 10.45 -35.47
N SER A 754 1.59 11.70 -35.96
CA SER A 754 2.61 12.72 -35.71
C SER A 754 2.81 12.97 -34.20
N TYR A 755 1.73 13.01 -33.43
CA TYR A 755 1.81 13.14 -31.97
C TYR A 755 2.43 11.90 -31.31
N TYR A 756 2.01 10.69 -31.67
CA TYR A 756 2.62 9.47 -31.12
C TYR A 756 4.09 9.27 -31.51
N GLU A 757 4.49 9.69 -32.71
CA GLU A 757 5.90 9.72 -33.12
C GLU A 757 6.73 10.68 -32.26
N LYS A 758 6.18 11.87 -31.94
CA LYS A 758 6.82 12.80 -30.99
C LYS A 758 6.94 12.23 -29.58
N VAL A 759 5.91 11.52 -29.09
CA VAL A 759 5.96 10.83 -27.79
C VAL A 759 7.12 9.82 -27.78
N ALA A 760 7.24 9.01 -28.83
CA ALA A 760 8.34 8.04 -28.96
C ALA A 760 9.71 8.73 -29.05
N GLU A 761 9.82 9.87 -29.75
CA GLU A 761 11.05 10.66 -29.83
C GLU A 761 11.47 11.21 -28.45
N ILE A 762 10.54 11.83 -27.72
CA ILE A 762 10.78 12.38 -26.37
C ILE A 762 11.29 11.29 -25.43
N GLN A 763 10.61 10.14 -25.40
CA GLN A 763 10.98 9.02 -24.55
C GLN A 763 12.32 8.39 -24.97
N HIS A 764 12.61 8.34 -26.26
CA HIS A 764 13.90 7.84 -26.74
C HIS A 764 15.07 8.75 -26.31
N GLN A 765 14.84 10.06 -26.19
CA GLN A 765 15.86 11.04 -25.78
C GLN A 765 16.05 11.14 -24.25
N SER A 766 15.03 10.83 -23.45
CA SER A 766 15.11 10.96 -21.98
C SER A 766 15.36 9.66 -21.23
N LEU A 767 15.08 8.52 -21.84
CA LEU A 767 15.11 7.22 -21.16
C LEU A 767 16.14 6.29 -21.81
N PRO A 768 16.76 5.37 -21.05
CA PRO A 768 17.56 4.29 -21.60
C PRO A 768 16.80 3.53 -22.70
N SER A 769 17.49 3.03 -23.72
CA SER A 769 16.85 2.42 -24.90
C SER A 769 15.96 1.21 -24.61
N ASN A 770 16.03 0.65 -23.41
CA ASN A 770 15.25 -0.49 -22.94
C ASN A 770 14.05 -0.09 -22.04
N TYR A 771 13.73 1.20 -21.87
CA TYR A 771 12.70 1.61 -20.90
C TYR A 771 11.25 1.23 -21.33
N PRO A 772 10.39 0.74 -20.41
CA PRO A 772 9.03 0.26 -20.71
C PRO A 772 8.10 1.28 -21.42
N ASP A 773 8.24 2.56 -21.09
CA ASP A 773 7.41 3.63 -21.66
C ASP A 773 7.59 3.78 -23.18
N LEU A 774 8.81 3.53 -23.69
CA LEU A 774 9.09 3.56 -25.13
C LEU A 774 8.33 2.43 -25.86
N ALA A 775 8.21 1.26 -25.23
CA ALA A 775 7.42 0.16 -25.79
C ALA A 775 5.92 0.49 -25.82
N ALA A 776 5.40 1.23 -24.84
CA ALA A 776 4.01 1.69 -24.86
C ALA A 776 3.73 2.62 -26.05
N SER A 777 4.65 3.52 -26.40
CA SER A 777 4.50 4.39 -27.56
C SER A 777 4.53 3.64 -28.88
N TYR A 778 5.43 2.66 -29.05
CA TYR A 778 5.41 1.79 -30.22
C TYR A 778 4.13 0.96 -30.31
N ASN A 779 3.54 0.54 -29.18
CA ASN A 779 2.21 -0.07 -29.17
C ASN A 779 1.13 0.90 -29.66
N SER A 780 1.11 2.17 -29.21
CA SER A 780 0.15 3.17 -29.69
C SER A 780 0.28 3.43 -31.20
N ILE A 781 1.51 3.55 -31.72
CA ILE A 781 1.78 3.65 -33.16
C ILE A 781 1.28 2.40 -33.89
N GLY A 782 1.50 1.22 -33.30
CA GLY A 782 1.00 -0.05 -33.82
C GLY A 782 -0.53 -0.11 -33.90
N ASN A 783 -1.22 0.32 -32.84
CA ASN A 783 -2.68 0.40 -32.78
C ASN A 783 -3.23 1.30 -33.88
N LEU A 784 -2.61 2.46 -34.08
CA LEU A 784 -3.03 3.41 -35.11
C LEU A 784 -2.81 2.86 -36.52
N HIS A 785 -1.67 2.21 -36.78
CA HIS A 785 -1.46 1.50 -38.05
C HIS A 785 -2.45 0.36 -38.26
N TYR A 786 -2.80 -0.37 -37.22
CA TYR A 786 -3.81 -1.43 -37.26
C TYR A 786 -5.19 -0.86 -37.61
N ASN A 787 -5.61 0.24 -36.97
CA ASN A 787 -6.87 0.94 -37.24
C ASN A 787 -6.92 1.51 -38.68
N MET A 788 -5.77 1.92 -39.23
CA MET A 788 -5.65 2.33 -40.62
C MET A 788 -5.58 1.17 -41.63
N GLY A 789 -5.66 -0.10 -41.19
CA GLY A 789 -5.53 -1.28 -42.06
C GLY A 789 -4.09 -1.53 -42.56
N ASN A 790 -3.10 -0.81 -42.05
CA ASN A 790 -1.68 -0.99 -42.38
C ASN A 790 -1.04 -2.11 -41.54
N TYR A 791 -1.57 -3.32 -41.66
CA TYR A 791 -1.23 -4.45 -40.77
C TYR A 791 0.26 -4.78 -40.71
N SER A 792 1.01 -4.63 -41.81
CA SER A 792 2.46 -4.87 -41.84
C SER A 792 3.25 -3.86 -41.00
N LYS A 793 2.89 -2.58 -41.05
CA LYS A 793 3.50 -1.55 -40.21
C LYS A 793 3.10 -1.70 -38.75
N ALA A 794 1.85 -2.08 -38.49
CA ALA A 794 1.38 -2.39 -37.15
C ALA A 794 2.20 -3.52 -36.52
N LEU A 795 2.40 -4.62 -37.26
CA LEU A 795 3.22 -5.75 -36.83
C LEU A 795 4.65 -5.32 -36.50
N SER A 796 5.30 -4.54 -37.39
CA SER A 796 6.66 -4.04 -37.17
C SER A 796 6.77 -3.18 -35.90
N SER A 797 5.79 -2.32 -35.62
CA SER A 797 5.79 -1.51 -34.39
C SER A 797 5.59 -2.37 -33.14
N TYR A 798 4.70 -3.35 -33.16
CA TYR A 798 4.50 -4.25 -32.02
C TYR A 798 5.71 -5.17 -31.76
N GLU A 799 6.40 -5.61 -32.81
CA GLU A 799 7.64 -6.40 -32.69
C GLU A 799 8.75 -5.58 -32.03
N LYS A 800 8.89 -4.29 -32.38
CA LYS A 800 9.82 -3.37 -31.68
C LYS A 800 9.45 -3.19 -30.20
N ALA A 801 8.16 -3.02 -29.90
CA ALA A 801 7.69 -2.92 -28.52
C ALA A 801 7.98 -4.20 -27.72
N LEU A 802 7.84 -5.38 -28.35
CA LEU A 802 8.19 -6.66 -27.75
C LEU A 802 9.70 -6.77 -27.49
N GLU A 803 10.55 -6.40 -28.45
CA GLU A 803 12.01 -6.44 -28.30
C GLU A 803 12.50 -5.59 -27.12
N ILE A 804 12.02 -4.34 -27.02
CA ILE A 804 12.36 -3.44 -25.90
C ILE A 804 12.00 -4.08 -24.56
N ARG A 805 10.78 -4.63 -24.44
CA ARG A 805 10.30 -5.29 -23.21
C ARG A 805 11.10 -6.54 -22.87
N GLN A 806 11.52 -7.33 -23.87
CA GLN A 806 12.35 -8.52 -23.64
C GLN A 806 13.74 -8.19 -23.10
N GLN A 807 14.26 -6.99 -23.39
CA GLN A 807 15.57 -6.53 -22.92
C GLN A 807 15.52 -5.94 -21.50
N SER A 808 14.37 -5.43 -21.04
CA SER A 808 14.24 -4.77 -19.72
C SER A 808 13.45 -5.53 -18.68
N LEU A 809 12.58 -6.46 -19.08
CA LEU A 809 11.65 -7.13 -18.18
C LEU A 809 11.99 -8.62 -18.04
N PRO A 810 11.70 -9.24 -16.88
CA PRO A 810 11.88 -10.68 -16.73
C PRO A 810 10.95 -11.46 -17.68
N PRO A 811 11.32 -12.69 -18.11
CA PRO A 811 10.58 -13.45 -19.12
C PRO A 811 9.10 -13.72 -18.84
N ASN A 812 8.70 -13.70 -17.56
CA ASN A 812 7.35 -13.93 -17.08
C ASN A 812 6.54 -12.63 -16.85
N HIS A 813 7.09 -11.45 -17.18
CA HIS A 813 6.42 -10.17 -16.92
C HIS A 813 5.12 -10.00 -17.74
N PRO A 814 4.01 -9.55 -17.13
CA PRO A 814 2.71 -9.39 -17.82
C PRO A 814 2.74 -8.51 -19.08
N ASP A 815 3.59 -7.48 -19.14
CA ASP A 815 3.70 -6.62 -20.33
C ASP A 815 4.19 -7.35 -21.58
N LEU A 816 4.97 -8.42 -21.44
CA LEU A 816 5.36 -9.27 -22.57
C LEU A 816 4.12 -9.96 -23.16
N ALA A 817 3.20 -10.42 -22.31
CA ALA A 817 1.94 -11.01 -22.75
C ALA A 817 1.07 -10.00 -23.51
N SER A 818 1.04 -8.74 -23.09
CA SER A 818 0.33 -7.68 -23.80
C SER A 818 0.87 -7.46 -25.22
N SER A 819 2.20 -7.47 -25.40
CA SER A 819 2.80 -7.37 -26.74
C SER A 819 2.43 -8.56 -27.64
N TYR A 820 2.52 -9.79 -27.11
CA TYR A 820 2.11 -10.98 -27.85
C TYR A 820 0.62 -10.96 -28.22
N ASN A 821 -0.25 -10.45 -27.35
CA ASN A 821 -1.68 -10.28 -27.67
C ASN A 821 -1.90 -9.33 -28.84
N ASN A 822 -1.21 -8.20 -28.89
CA ASN A 822 -1.32 -7.25 -30.00
C ASN A 822 -0.84 -7.87 -31.32
N ILE A 823 0.30 -8.57 -31.30
CA ILE A 823 0.80 -9.32 -32.48
C ILE A 823 -0.22 -10.38 -32.92
N GLY A 824 -0.81 -11.10 -31.96
CA GLY A 824 -1.86 -12.09 -32.22
C GLY A 824 -3.09 -11.49 -32.91
N ASN A 825 -3.54 -10.31 -32.44
CA ASN A 825 -4.65 -9.58 -33.04
C ASN A 825 -4.36 -9.16 -34.50
N VAL A 826 -3.14 -8.67 -34.78
CA VAL A 826 -2.74 -8.33 -36.17
C VAL A 826 -2.77 -9.57 -37.04
N HIS A 827 -2.21 -10.68 -36.59
CA HIS A 827 -2.25 -11.93 -37.33
C HIS A 827 -3.68 -12.44 -37.56
N ASN A 828 -4.57 -12.28 -36.58
CA ASN A 828 -5.98 -12.65 -36.74
C ASN A 828 -6.65 -11.83 -37.86
N SER A 829 -6.43 -10.51 -37.87
CA SER A 829 -6.98 -9.61 -38.90
C SER A 829 -6.36 -9.81 -40.27
N MET A 830 -5.13 -10.31 -40.34
CA MET A 830 -4.51 -10.77 -41.59
C MET A 830 -5.01 -12.15 -42.05
N GLY A 831 -5.82 -12.87 -41.25
CA GLY A 831 -6.22 -14.25 -41.53
C GLY A 831 -5.14 -15.31 -41.26
N ASN A 832 -4.03 -14.92 -40.63
CA ASN A 832 -2.93 -15.79 -40.21
C ASN A 832 -3.24 -16.48 -38.87
N TYR A 833 -4.31 -17.28 -38.84
CA TYR A 833 -4.90 -17.78 -37.59
C TYR A 833 -3.94 -18.66 -36.76
N ALA A 834 -3.04 -19.41 -37.41
CA ALA A 834 -2.07 -20.26 -36.70
C ALA A 834 -1.03 -19.42 -35.91
N GLN A 835 -0.50 -18.36 -36.53
CA GLN A 835 0.39 -17.43 -35.84
C GLN A 835 -0.36 -16.62 -34.76
N ALA A 836 -1.62 -16.27 -35.01
CA ALA A 836 -2.46 -15.60 -34.01
C ALA A 836 -2.64 -16.46 -32.74
N LEU A 837 -3.02 -17.74 -32.91
CA LEU A 837 -3.13 -18.69 -31.80
C LEU A 837 -1.80 -18.85 -31.07
N SER A 838 -0.69 -19.04 -31.79
CA SER A 838 0.64 -19.20 -31.16
C SER A 838 1.04 -17.99 -30.31
N SER A 839 0.77 -16.77 -30.78
CA SER A 839 1.06 -15.55 -30.01
C SER A 839 0.16 -15.43 -28.77
N HIS A 840 -1.14 -15.70 -28.90
CA HIS A 840 -2.05 -15.66 -27.74
C HIS A 840 -1.77 -16.78 -26.72
N GLU A 841 -1.33 -17.96 -27.16
CA GLU A 841 -0.91 -19.06 -26.28
C GLU A 841 0.35 -18.70 -25.50
N LYS A 842 1.35 -18.07 -26.14
CA LYS A 842 2.53 -17.53 -25.43
C LYS A 842 2.14 -16.46 -24.41
N ALA A 843 1.22 -15.56 -24.76
CA ALA A 843 0.71 -14.55 -23.83
C ALA A 843 0.00 -15.20 -22.62
N LEU A 844 -0.75 -16.29 -22.84
CA LEU A 844 -1.37 -17.06 -21.77
C LEU A 844 -0.32 -17.74 -20.88
N GLU A 845 0.70 -18.38 -21.46
CA GLU A 845 1.77 -19.05 -20.72
C GLU A 845 2.53 -18.09 -19.79
N ILE A 846 2.92 -16.92 -20.30
CA ILE A 846 3.61 -15.87 -19.51
C ILE A 846 2.76 -15.47 -18.30
N LYS A 847 1.46 -15.20 -18.53
CA LYS A 847 0.53 -14.85 -17.44
C LYS A 847 0.32 -15.98 -16.44
N GLN A 848 0.30 -17.24 -16.88
CA GLN A 848 0.17 -18.40 -15.98
C GLN A 848 1.40 -18.60 -15.08
N GLN A 849 2.58 -18.13 -15.52
CA GLN A 849 3.80 -18.21 -14.74
C GLN A 849 3.92 -17.09 -13.70
N SER A 850 3.36 -15.90 -13.96
CA SER A 850 3.44 -14.74 -13.06
C SER A 850 2.20 -14.53 -12.18
N LEU A 851 1.03 -15.00 -12.59
CA LEU A 851 -0.24 -14.74 -11.91
C LEU A 851 -0.85 -16.01 -11.31
N PRO A 852 -1.66 -15.88 -10.23
CA PRO A 852 -2.42 -16.99 -9.69
C PRO A 852 -3.35 -17.64 -10.75
N PRO A 853 -3.65 -18.96 -10.65
CA PRO A 853 -4.44 -19.68 -11.65
C PRO A 853 -5.83 -19.10 -11.96
N ASN A 854 -6.41 -18.36 -11.02
CA ASN A 854 -7.73 -17.75 -11.14
C ASN A 854 -7.66 -16.24 -11.39
N HIS A 855 -6.50 -15.68 -11.74
CA HIS A 855 -6.39 -14.25 -11.98
C HIS A 855 -7.21 -13.81 -13.20
N PHE A 856 -7.95 -12.69 -13.08
CA PHE A 856 -8.88 -12.23 -14.12
C PHE A 856 -8.19 -11.94 -15.47
N ASP A 857 -6.93 -11.52 -15.47
CA ASP A 857 -6.16 -11.30 -16.72
C ASP A 857 -5.93 -12.55 -17.56
N LEU A 858 -6.04 -13.75 -16.97
CA LEU A 858 -6.01 -15.00 -17.72
C LEU A 858 -7.26 -15.15 -18.60
N ALA A 859 -8.41 -14.62 -18.14
CA ALA A 859 -9.65 -14.62 -18.90
C ALA A 859 -9.55 -13.78 -20.19
N ALA A 860 -8.80 -12.68 -20.17
CA ALA A 860 -8.54 -11.88 -21.37
C ALA A 860 -7.81 -12.69 -22.46
N SER A 861 -6.82 -13.50 -22.08
CA SER A 861 -6.10 -14.38 -23.02
C SER A 861 -7.03 -15.45 -23.61
N TYR A 862 -7.85 -16.11 -22.78
CA TYR A 862 -8.85 -17.06 -23.28
C TYR A 862 -9.89 -16.40 -24.20
N ASN A 863 -10.31 -15.17 -23.92
CA ASN A 863 -11.19 -14.42 -24.81
C ASN A 863 -10.55 -14.15 -26.18
N ASN A 864 -9.26 -13.77 -26.22
CA ASN A 864 -8.56 -13.55 -27.49
C ASN A 864 -8.45 -14.85 -28.30
N ILE A 865 -8.11 -15.96 -27.65
CA ILE A 865 -8.10 -17.30 -28.30
C ILE A 865 -9.50 -17.66 -28.83
N GLY A 866 -10.54 -17.38 -28.04
CA GLY A 866 -11.94 -17.56 -28.43
C GLY A 866 -12.32 -16.73 -29.66
N ASN A 867 -11.88 -15.47 -29.71
CA ASN A 867 -12.10 -14.58 -30.85
C ASN A 867 -11.42 -15.10 -32.12
N VAL A 868 -10.19 -15.62 -32.03
CA VAL A 868 -9.52 -16.24 -33.19
C VAL A 868 -10.30 -17.46 -33.69
N HIS A 869 -10.74 -18.34 -32.79
CA HIS A 869 -11.58 -19.48 -33.17
C HIS A 869 -12.92 -19.07 -33.77
N ASN A 870 -13.52 -17.96 -33.31
CA ASN A 870 -14.73 -17.41 -33.91
C ASN A 870 -14.45 -16.88 -35.34
N SER A 871 -13.35 -16.14 -35.53
CA SER A 871 -12.91 -15.66 -36.86
C SER A 871 -12.64 -16.82 -37.84
N MET A 872 -12.18 -17.97 -37.33
CA MET A 872 -12.02 -19.21 -38.11
C MET A 872 -13.34 -19.95 -38.42
N GLY A 873 -14.47 -19.54 -37.84
CA GLY A 873 -15.74 -20.28 -37.88
C GLY A 873 -15.79 -21.51 -36.97
N GLY A 874 -14.81 -21.69 -36.08
CA GLY A 874 -14.71 -22.77 -35.10
C GLY A 874 -15.53 -22.52 -33.83
N TYR A 875 -16.84 -22.29 -33.97
CA TYR A 875 -17.72 -21.86 -32.87
C TYR A 875 -17.67 -22.72 -31.59
N PRO A 876 -17.58 -24.07 -31.63
CA PRO A 876 -17.50 -24.87 -30.41
C PRO A 876 -16.23 -24.61 -29.58
N LYS A 877 -15.08 -24.40 -30.24
CA LYS A 877 -13.82 -24.06 -29.56
C LYS A 877 -13.85 -22.63 -29.03
N ALA A 878 -14.45 -21.71 -29.79
CA ALA A 878 -14.66 -20.35 -29.34
C ALA A 878 -15.52 -20.29 -28.05
N LEU A 879 -16.62 -21.05 -28.04
CA LEU A 879 -17.51 -21.17 -26.87
C LEU A 879 -16.74 -21.67 -25.65
N LEU A 880 -15.98 -22.77 -25.80
CA LEU A 880 -15.21 -23.36 -24.70
C LEU A 880 -14.18 -22.37 -24.11
N SER A 881 -13.50 -21.61 -24.95
CA SER A 881 -12.56 -20.57 -24.49
C SER A 881 -13.27 -19.42 -23.77
N HIS A 882 -14.40 -18.93 -24.30
CA HIS A 882 -15.17 -17.86 -23.64
C HIS A 882 -15.85 -18.32 -22.33
N GLU A 883 -16.29 -19.58 -22.25
CA GLU A 883 -16.82 -20.17 -21.02
C GLU A 883 -15.74 -20.30 -19.96
N LYS A 884 -14.53 -20.71 -20.34
CA LYS A 884 -13.38 -20.73 -19.42
C LYS A 884 -12.99 -19.33 -18.95
N ALA A 885 -13.03 -18.33 -19.84
CA ALA A 885 -12.84 -16.93 -19.46
C ALA A 885 -13.91 -16.44 -18.48
N LEU A 886 -15.17 -16.85 -18.68
CA LEU A 886 -16.27 -16.56 -17.74
C LEU A 886 -16.02 -17.23 -16.39
N GLU A 887 -15.66 -18.52 -16.35
CA GLU A 887 -15.39 -19.26 -15.12
C GLU A 887 -14.29 -18.59 -14.27
N ILE A 888 -13.16 -18.22 -14.90
CA ILE A 888 -12.07 -17.52 -14.21
C ILE A 888 -12.57 -16.21 -13.60
N ARG A 889 -13.26 -15.39 -14.39
CA ARG A 889 -13.85 -14.12 -13.90
C ARG A 889 -14.86 -14.35 -12.78
N GLN A 890 -15.59 -15.46 -12.81
CA GLN A 890 -16.55 -15.80 -11.77
C GLN A 890 -15.90 -16.16 -10.44
N GLN A 891 -14.71 -16.73 -10.48
CA GLN A 891 -13.94 -17.07 -9.29
C GLN A 891 -13.18 -15.87 -8.71
N SER A 892 -12.86 -14.87 -9.53
CA SER A 892 -11.96 -13.78 -9.15
C SER A 892 -12.62 -12.41 -8.97
N LEU A 893 -13.79 -12.18 -9.57
CA LEU A 893 -14.47 -10.88 -9.58
C LEU A 893 -15.86 -11.00 -8.95
N PRO A 894 -16.38 -9.92 -8.32
CA PRO A 894 -17.73 -9.91 -7.79
C PRO A 894 -18.77 -10.08 -8.91
N SER A 895 -19.94 -10.63 -8.58
CA SER A 895 -20.97 -11.02 -9.57
C SER A 895 -21.56 -9.88 -10.40
N ASN A 896 -21.39 -8.63 -9.95
CA ASN A 896 -21.83 -7.43 -10.65
C ASN A 896 -20.72 -6.83 -11.54
N HIS A 897 -19.51 -7.40 -11.60
CA HIS A 897 -18.39 -6.80 -12.32
C HIS A 897 -18.63 -6.73 -13.84
N PRO A 898 -18.32 -5.59 -14.51
CA PRO A 898 -18.52 -5.41 -15.96
C PRO A 898 -17.90 -6.50 -16.85
N ASP A 899 -16.74 -7.04 -16.47
CA ASP A 899 -16.08 -8.16 -17.17
C ASP A 899 -16.92 -9.41 -17.34
N TRP A 900 -17.81 -9.74 -16.38
CA TRP A 900 -18.75 -10.86 -16.57
C TRP A 900 -19.69 -10.55 -17.73
N ALA A 901 -20.19 -9.31 -17.81
CA ALA A 901 -21.04 -8.88 -18.92
C ALA A 901 -20.30 -8.94 -20.26
N THR A 902 -19.00 -8.63 -20.29
CA THR A 902 -18.17 -8.82 -21.49
C THR A 902 -18.10 -10.28 -21.91
N SER A 903 -17.86 -11.22 -20.98
CA SER A 903 -17.88 -12.66 -21.30
C SER A 903 -19.25 -13.11 -21.84
N TYR A 904 -20.34 -12.73 -21.18
CA TYR A 904 -21.69 -13.06 -21.63
C TYR A 904 -22.04 -12.44 -22.99
N ASN A 905 -21.56 -11.22 -23.28
CA ASN A 905 -21.73 -10.61 -24.60
C ASN A 905 -20.97 -11.38 -25.69
N ASN A 906 -19.74 -11.81 -25.43
CA ASN A 906 -18.98 -12.62 -26.38
C ASN A 906 -19.66 -13.96 -26.64
N ILE A 907 -20.08 -14.67 -25.58
CA ILE A 907 -20.86 -15.91 -25.69
C ILE A 907 -22.17 -15.68 -26.48
N GLY A 908 -22.86 -14.57 -26.20
CA GLY A 908 -24.06 -14.16 -26.93
C GLY A 908 -23.81 -13.94 -28.43
N ASN A 909 -22.69 -13.28 -28.77
CA ASN A 909 -22.27 -13.08 -30.15
C ASN A 909 -21.94 -14.41 -30.87
N ILE A 910 -21.33 -15.38 -30.18
CA ILE A 910 -21.10 -16.72 -30.75
C ILE A 910 -22.43 -17.41 -31.05
N TYR A 911 -23.36 -17.41 -30.09
CA TYR A 911 -24.70 -17.99 -30.32
C TYR A 911 -25.47 -17.27 -31.42
N TYR A 912 -25.32 -15.94 -31.54
CA TYR A 912 -25.88 -15.16 -32.63
C TYR A 912 -25.30 -15.58 -33.99
N ASN A 913 -23.99 -15.75 -34.10
CA ASN A 913 -23.33 -16.24 -35.32
C ASN A 913 -23.74 -17.68 -35.67
N MET A 914 -24.04 -18.51 -34.65
CA MET A 914 -24.60 -19.85 -34.83
C MET A 914 -26.11 -19.86 -35.14
N VAL A 915 -26.77 -18.69 -35.20
CA VAL A 915 -28.22 -18.55 -35.42
C VAL A 915 -29.06 -19.14 -34.26
N ASP A 916 -28.46 -19.40 -33.10
CA ASP A 916 -29.14 -19.80 -31.85
C ASP A 916 -29.59 -18.55 -31.08
N TYR A 917 -30.55 -17.83 -31.67
CA TYR A 917 -31.05 -16.56 -31.14
C TYR A 917 -31.58 -16.64 -29.69
N PRO A 918 -32.26 -17.71 -29.23
CA PRO A 918 -32.69 -17.82 -27.84
C PRO A 918 -31.53 -17.80 -26.84
N LYS A 919 -30.43 -18.54 -27.11
CA LYS A 919 -29.25 -18.51 -26.23
C LYS A 919 -28.48 -17.20 -26.33
N ALA A 920 -28.44 -16.60 -27.52
CA ALA A 920 -27.87 -15.26 -27.71
C ALA A 920 -28.61 -14.22 -26.84
N LEU A 921 -29.95 -14.22 -26.89
CA LEU A 921 -30.79 -13.36 -26.05
C LEU A 921 -30.53 -13.58 -24.56
N SER A 922 -30.56 -14.83 -24.10
CA SER A 922 -30.31 -15.15 -22.69
C SER A 922 -28.95 -14.65 -22.21
N SER A 923 -27.92 -14.75 -23.04
CA SER A 923 -26.57 -14.29 -22.70
C SER A 923 -26.48 -12.76 -22.67
N HIS A 924 -27.05 -12.06 -23.66
CA HIS A 924 -27.07 -10.59 -23.67
C HIS A 924 -27.96 -9.99 -22.57
N GLU A 925 -29.06 -10.64 -22.20
CA GLU A 925 -29.90 -10.22 -21.06
C GLU A 925 -29.16 -10.33 -19.73
N LYS A 926 -28.41 -11.43 -19.51
CA LYS A 926 -27.52 -11.56 -18.34
C LYS A 926 -26.44 -10.48 -18.33
N ALA A 927 -25.83 -10.19 -19.49
CA ALA A 927 -24.85 -9.11 -19.60
C ALA A 927 -25.46 -7.74 -19.24
N LEU A 928 -26.69 -7.47 -19.68
CA LEU A 928 -27.42 -6.27 -19.32
C LEU A 928 -27.74 -6.21 -17.82
N GLU A 929 -28.21 -7.31 -17.23
CA GLU A 929 -28.54 -7.39 -15.79
C GLU A 929 -27.31 -7.08 -14.93
N ILE A 930 -26.16 -7.68 -15.25
CA ILE A 930 -24.90 -7.45 -14.53
C ILE A 930 -24.49 -5.97 -14.62
N LYS A 931 -24.55 -5.37 -15.82
CA LYS A 931 -24.25 -3.93 -15.99
C LYS A 931 -25.23 -3.03 -15.24
N GLN A 932 -26.51 -3.41 -15.14
CA GLN A 932 -27.50 -2.65 -14.35
C GLN A 932 -27.23 -2.70 -12.84
N GLN A 933 -26.57 -3.76 -12.37
CA GLN A 933 -26.19 -3.90 -10.95
C GLN A 933 -24.91 -3.11 -10.60
N SER A 934 -23.98 -2.91 -11.54
CA SER A 934 -22.72 -2.17 -11.30
C SER A 934 -22.74 -0.72 -11.74
N LEU A 935 -23.50 -0.37 -12.78
CA LEU A 935 -23.48 0.95 -13.39
C LEU A 935 -24.76 1.75 -13.07
N PRO A 936 -24.67 3.10 -13.01
CA PRO A 936 -25.85 3.94 -12.89
C PRO A 936 -26.85 3.72 -14.05
N PRO A 937 -28.17 3.93 -13.82
CA PRO A 937 -29.19 3.68 -14.84
C PRO A 937 -29.05 4.48 -16.16
N ASN A 938 -28.28 5.56 -16.14
CA ASN A 938 -28.01 6.46 -17.27
C ASN A 938 -26.61 6.25 -17.90
N HIS A 939 -25.88 5.21 -17.51
CA HIS A 939 -24.54 4.93 -18.02
C HIS A 939 -24.56 4.56 -19.52
N PRO A 940 -23.72 5.15 -20.38
CA PRO A 940 -23.67 4.87 -21.83
C PRO A 940 -23.58 3.39 -22.20
N ASP A 941 -22.77 2.58 -21.51
CA ASP A 941 -22.61 1.14 -21.75
C ASP A 941 -23.90 0.30 -21.68
N LEU A 942 -24.92 0.77 -20.96
CA LEU A 942 -26.23 0.12 -20.96
C LEU A 942 -26.89 0.23 -22.34
N ALA A 943 -26.64 1.31 -23.08
CA ALA A 943 -27.15 1.49 -24.43
C ALA A 943 -26.59 0.45 -25.41
N SER A 944 -25.30 0.14 -25.34
CA SER A 944 -24.69 -0.90 -26.19
C SER A 944 -25.31 -2.28 -25.93
N SER A 945 -25.63 -2.58 -24.67
CA SER A 945 -26.28 -3.84 -24.29
C SER A 945 -27.72 -3.91 -24.81
N TYR A 946 -28.47 -2.81 -24.72
CA TYR A 946 -29.79 -2.70 -25.35
C TYR A 946 -29.72 -2.81 -26.88
N ASN A 947 -28.69 -2.25 -27.51
CA ASN A 947 -28.48 -2.35 -28.95
C ASN A 947 -28.21 -3.80 -29.38
N ASN A 948 -27.39 -4.55 -28.64
CA ASN A 948 -27.14 -5.98 -28.93
C ASN A 948 -28.43 -6.82 -28.82
N ILE A 949 -29.23 -6.64 -27.77
CA ILE A 949 -30.54 -7.30 -27.63
C ILE A 949 -31.48 -6.90 -28.77
N GLY A 950 -31.44 -5.62 -29.16
CA GLY A 950 -32.15 -5.08 -30.32
C GLY A 950 -31.77 -5.81 -31.61
N ASN A 951 -30.47 -6.03 -31.84
CA ASN A 951 -29.95 -6.71 -33.04
C ASN A 951 -30.43 -8.16 -33.10
N VAL A 952 -30.42 -8.89 -31.98
CA VAL A 952 -30.96 -10.26 -31.91
C VAL A 952 -32.45 -10.26 -32.25
N HIS A 953 -33.24 -9.36 -31.66
CA HIS A 953 -34.66 -9.25 -31.98
C HIS A 953 -34.92 -8.86 -33.43
N SER A 954 -34.10 -7.99 -34.03
CA SER A 954 -34.19 -7.63 -35.45
C SER A 954 -33.96 -8.85 -36.33
N SER A 955 -32.93 -9.62 -36.04
CA SER A 955 -32.57 -10.84 -36.80
C SER A 955 -33.59 -11.97 -36.65
N MET A 956 -34.33 -12.00 -35.54
CA MET A 956 -35.49 -12.87 -35.36
C MET A 956 -36.76 -12.36 -36.08
N GLY A 957 -36.75 -11.16 -36.69
CA GLY A 957 -37.93 -10.51 -37.27
C GLY A 957 -38.87 -9.84 -36.25
N ASN A 958 -38.49 -9.77 -34.98
CA ASN A 958 -39.26 -9.15 -33.89
C ASN A 958 -39.07 -7.62 -33.83
N TYR A 959 -39.31 -6.93 -34.96
CA TYR A 959 -39.00 -5.51 -35.13
C TYR A 959 -39.58 -4.55 -34.06
N PRO A 960 -40.83 -4.72 -33.55
CA PRO A 960 -41.34 -3.86 -32.49
C PRO A 960 -40.54 -3.93 -31.18
N LYS A 961 -40.06 -5.13 -30.81
CA LYS A 961 -39.19 -5.29 -29.64
C LYS A 961 -37.82 -4.68 -29.90
N ALA A 962 -37.24 -4.93 -31.07
CA ALA A 962 -35.95 -4.33 -31.47
C ALA A 962 -35.99 -2.79 -31.35
N LEU A 963 -37.00 -2.14 -31.94
CA LEU A 963 -37.20 -0.70 -31.85
C LEU A 963 -37.39 -0.20 -30.41
N SER A 964 -38.04 -0.98 -29.54
CA SER A 964 -38.21 -0.63 -28.12
C SER A 964 -36.85 -0.60 -27.40
N TYR A 965 -36.01 -1.61 -27.63
CA TYR A 965 -34.68 -1.67 -27.03
C TYR A 965 -33.73 -0.58 -27.56
N TYR A 966 -33.69 -0.33 -28.87
CA TYR A 966 -32.88 0.77 -29.42
C TYR A 966 -33.32 2.13 -28.87
N LYS A 967 -34.63 2.37 -28.71
CA LYS A 967 -35.14 3.62 -28.11
C LYS A 967 -34.72 3.78 -26.65
N LYS A 968 -34.61 2.69 -25.87
CA LYS A 968 -34.06 2.73 -24.52
C LYS A 968 -32.58 3.13 -24.56
N GLY A 969 -31.79 2.57 -25.47
CA GLY A 969 -30.39 2.95 -25.67
C GLY A 969 -30.22 4.43 -26.03
N VAL A 970 -30.99 4.93 -27.01
CA VAL A 970 -30.99 6.36 -27.40
C VAL A 970 -31.37 7.26 -26.22
N LYS A 971 -32.36 6.86 -25.40
CA LYS A 971 -32.76 7.65 -24.22
C LYS A 971 -31.60 7.82 -23.24
N ILE A 972 -30.86 6.75 -22.96
CA ILE A 972 -29.70 6.76 -22.07
C ILE A 972 -28.60 7.66 -22.65
N GLN A 973 -28.20 7.43 -23.89
CA GLN A 973 -27.16 8.21 -24.57
C GLN A 973 -27.49 9.71 -24.59
N ARG A 974 -28.75 10.11 -24.83
CA ARG A 974 -29.18 11.52 -24.78
C ARG A 974 -29.09 12.16 -23.39
N GLN A 975 -29.10 11.36 -22.32
CA GLN A 975 -29.05 11.85 -20.94
C GLN A 975 -27.60 12.00 -20.43
N SER A 976 -26.67 11.19 -20.93
CA SER A 976 -25.28 11.16 -20.46
C SER A 976 -24.28 11.77 -21.45
N LEU A 977 -24.52 11.66 -22.77
CA LEU A 977 -23.59 12.14 -23.80
C LEU A 977 -24.02 13.50 -24.36
N SER A 978 -23.11 14.17 -25.07
CA SER A 978 -23.47 15.38 -25.84
C SER A 978 -24.51 15.05 -26.92
N SER A 979 -25.34 16.04 -27.30
CA SER A 979 -26.38 15.85 -28.33
C SER A 979 -25.85 15.38 -29.68
N ASN A 980 -24.55 15.60 -29.91
CA ASN A 980 -23.88 15.34 -31.17
C ASN A 980 -22.95 14.13 -31.07
N HIS A 981 -22.96 13.37 -29.98
CA HIS A 981 -22.04 12.25 -29.80
C HIS A 981 -22.19 11.17 -30.91
N PRO A 982 -21.10 10.64 -31.48
CA PRO A 982 -21.14 9.64 -32.55
C PRO A 982 -21.98 8.39 -32.24
N ASP A 983 -21.98 7.92 -30.99
CA ASP A 983 -22.80 6.78 -30.56
C ASP A 983 -24.31 6.97 -30.76
N LEU A 984 -24.81 8.21 -30.70
CA LEU A 984 -26.21 8.50 -31.02
C LEU A 984 -26.49 8.23 -32.50
N ALA A 985 -25.56 8.56 -33.39
CA ALA A 985 -25.67 8.28 -34.82
C ALA A 985 -25.72 6.78 -35.09
N LEU A 986 -24.92 5.97 -34.38
CA LEU A 986 -24.98 4.51 -34.45
C LEU A 986 -26.36 3.96 -34.05
N SER A 987 -26.92 4.42 -32.93
CA SER A 987 -28.24 3.99 -32.49
C SER A 987 -29.36 4.40 -33.46
N TYR A 988 -29.28 5.59 -34.07
CA TYR A 988 -30.23 5.97 -35.14
C TYR A 988 -30.05 5.14 -36.41
N ASN A 989 -28.82 4.79 -36.78
CA ASN A 989 -28.58 3.88 -37.89
C ASN A 989 -29.19 2.50 -37.63
N ASN A 990 -29.07 1.94 -36.42
CA ASN A 990 -29.72 0.67 -36.09
C ASN A 990 -31.25 0.76 -36.19
N ILE A 991 -31.85 1.87 -35.72
CA ILE A 991 -33.29 2.12 -35.88
C ILE A 991 -33.68 2.24 -37.36
N GLY A 992 -32.86 2.93 -38.16
CA GLY A 992 -33.04 3.05 -39.60
C GLY A 992 -32.98 1.68 -40.29
N TYR A 993 -32.00 0.85 -39.94
CA TYR A 993 -31.85 -0.50 -40.47
C TYR A 993 -33.11 -1.35 -40.25
N VAL A 994 -33.65 -1.37 -39.02
CA VAL A 994 -34.89 -2.09 -38.71
C VAL A 994 -36.08 -1.57 -39.50
N HIS A 995 -36.18 -0.25 -39.70
CA HIS A 995 -37.21 0.30 -40.57
C HIS A 995 -37.02 -0.09 -42.03
N GLY A 996 -35.79 -0.33 -42.48
CA GLY A 996 -35.46 -0.86 -43.80
C GLY A 996 -35.90 -2.30 -43.99
N ASP A 997 -35.64 -3.17 -43.01
CA ASP A 997 -36.12 -4.56 -42.98
C ASP A 997 -37.66 -4.63 -42.97
N MET A 998 -38.32 -3.61 -42.41
CA MET A 998 -39.78 -3.44 -42.47
C MET A 998 -40.28 -2.83 -43.79
N GLY A 999 -39.40 -2.46 -44.72
CA GLY A 999 -39.73 -1.81 -46.01
C GLY A 999 -40.12 -0.33 -45.91
N ASN A 1000 -39.89 0.34 -44.78
CA ASN A 1000 -40.27 1.74 -44.55
C ASN A 1000 -39.12 2.71 -44.91
N TYR A 1001 -38.73 2.73 -46.20
CA TYR A 1001 -37.60 3.51 -46.70
C TYR A 1001 -37.63 5.03 -46.35
N PRO A 1002 -38.78 5.74 -46.34
CA PRO A 1002 -38.81 7.14 -45.92
C PRO A 1002 -38.38 7.36 -44.46
N LYS A 1003 -38.73 6.45 -43.54
CA LYS A 1003 -38.25 6.51 -42.16
C LYS A 1003 -36.76 6.19 -42.08
N VAL A 1004 -36.26 5.24 -42.89
CA VAL A 1004 -34.82 4.94 -42.95
C VAL A 1004 -34.02 6.17 -43.30
N LEU A 1005 -34.39 6.85 -44.40
CA LEU A 1005 -33.73 8.08 -44.84
C LEU A 1005 -33.74 9.15 -43.73
N SER A 1006 -34.89 9.37 -43.08
CA SER A 1006 -34.96 10.35 -41.97
C SER A 1006 -34.02 10.01 -40.79
N TYR A 1007 -33.87 8.73 -40.44
CA TYR A 1007 -32.95 8.34 -39.35
C TYR A 1007 -31.49 8.38 -39.79
N TYR A 1008 -31.16 7.99 -41.02
CA TYR A 1008 -29.80 8.05 -41.55
C TYR A 1008 -29.35 9.50 -41.78
N GLU A 1009 -30.24 10.39 -42.20
CA GLU A 1009 -29.98 11.84 -42.29
C GLU A 1009 -29.69 12.44 -40.92
N LYS A 1010 -30.45 12.06 -39.88
CA LYS A 1010 -30.16 12.48 -38.50
C LYS A 1010 -28.80 11.97 -38.01
N ALA A 1011 -28.47 10.71 -38.31
CA ALA A 1011 -27.18 10.14 -37.98
C ALA A 1011 -26.04 10.87 -38.70
N LEU A 1012 -26.24 11.23 -39.98
CA LEU A 1012 -25.30 12.04 -40.76
C LEU A 1012 -25.15 13.45 -40.19
N GLU A 1013 -26.24 14.13 -39.82
CA GLU A 1013 -26.21 15.47 -39.20
C GLU A 1013 -25.42 15.47 -37.88
N ILE A 1014 -25.63 14.46 -37.03
CA ILE A 1014 -24.90 14.28 -35.77
C ILE A 1014 -23.40 14.14 -36.04
N ARG A 1015 -23.02 13.30 -37.01
CA ARG A 1015 -21.62 13.12 -37.44
C ARG A 1015 -21.04 14.42 -38.01
N GLN A 1016 -21.83 15.18 -38.76
CA GLN A 1016 -21.44 16.48 -39.32
C GLN A 1016 -21.12 17.53 -38.27
N GLN A 1017 -21.80 17.49 -37.13
CA GLN A 1017 -21.61 18.47 -36.06
C GLN A 1017 -20.52 18.08 -35.06
N SER A 1018 -20.12 16.80 -34.99
CA SER A 1018 -19.18 16.29 -33.98
C SER A 1018 -17.83 15.85 -34.52
N LEU A 1019 -17.78 15.40 -35.77
CA LEU A 1019 -16.59 14.83 -36.38
C LEU A 1019 -16.08 15.74 -37.50
N PRO A 1020 -14.76 15.78 -37.75
CA PRO A 1020 -14.21 16.58 -38.84
C PRO A 1020 -14.76 16.09 -40.19
N SER A 1021 -14.77 17.00 -41.17
CA SER A 1021 -15.46 16.77 -42.45
C SER A 1021 -14.92 15.57 -43.22
N ASN A 1022 -13.66 15.17 -42.99
CA ASN A 1022 -12.98 14.03 -43.59
C ASN A 1022 -13.21 12.70 -42.85
N HIS A 1023 -13.98 12.64 -41.75
CA HIS A 1023 -14.05 11.42 -40.93
C HIS A 1023 -14.62 10.20 -41.68
N PRO A 1024 -14.04 8.98 -41.54
CA PRO A 1024 -14.49 7.77 -42.24
C PRO A 1024 -15.97 7.42 -42.06
N ASP A 1025 -16.55 7.71 -40.90
CA ASP A 1025 -17.98 7.49 -40.65
C ASP A 1025 -18.94 8.31 -41.53
N TYR A 1026 -18.49 9.41 -42.15
CA TYR A 1026 -19.28 10.12 -43.17
C TYR A 1026 -19.47 9.21 -44.38
N ALA A 1027 -18.41 8.51 -44.80
CA ALA A 1027 -18.50 7.55 -45.87
C ALA A 1027 -19.48 6.43 -45.53
N LYS A 1028 -19.43 5.88 -44.30
CA LYS A 1028 -20.39 4.86 -43.85
C LYS A 1028 -21.84 5.38 -43.90
N SER A 1029 -22.09 6.63 -43.50
CA SER A 1029 -23.42 7.26 -43.63
C SER A 1029 -23.85 7.34 -45.09
N TYR A 1030 -22.99 7.86 -45.97
CA TYR A 1030 -23.30 8.00 -47.39
C TYR A 1030 -23.53 6.64 -48.06
N ILE A 1031 -22.71 5.64 -47.76
CA ILE A 1031 -22.89 4.27 -48.26
C ILE A 1031 -24.20 3.68 -47.74
N SER A 1032 -24.55 3.90 -46.48
CA SER A 1032 -25.82 3.42 -45.91
C SER A 1032 -27.04 4.07 -46.60
N ILE A 1033 -26.98 5.38 -46.88
CA ILE A 1033 -28.02 6.09 -47.65
C ILE A 1033 -28.05 5.60 -49.10
N GLY A 1034 -26.89 5.35 -49.70
CA GLY A 1034 -26.74 4.76 -51.03
C GLY A 1034 -27.43 3.40 -51.13
N ASN A 1035 -27.18 2.50 -50.16
CA ASN A 1035 -27.83 1.18 -50.07
C ASN A 1035 -29.36 1.29 -49.99
N VAL A 1036 -29.89 2.31 -49.31
CA VAL A 1036 -31.35 2.53 -49.25
C VAL A 1036 -31.88 2.93 -50.61
N HIS A 1037 -31.20 3.84 -51.31
CA HIS A 1037 -31.59 4.22 -52.66
C HIS A 1037 -31.45 3.07 -53.66
N ASP A 1038 -30.43 2.23 -53.52
CA ASP A 1038 -30.22 1.03 -54.33
C ASP A 1038 -31.38 0.03 -54.15
N ASN A 1039 -31.72 -0.30 -52.90
CA ASN A 1039 -32.88 -1.15 -52.58
C ASN A 1039 -34.22 -0.57 -53.07
N MET A 1040 -34.34 0.76 -53.17
CA MET A 1040 -35.51 1.43 -53.76
C MET A 1040 -35.50 1.43 -55.30
N GLY A 1041 -34.45 0.93 -55.96
CA GLY A 1041 -34.25 1.00 -57.42
C GLY A 1041 -33.83 2.37 -57.94
N ASN A 1042 -33.47 3.31 -57.06
CA ASN A 1042 -33.01 4.66 -57.40
C ASN A 1042 -31.50 4.68 -57.69
N TYR A 1043 -31.04 3.86 -58.64
CA TYR A 1043 -29.62 3.65 -58.94
C TYR A 1043 -28.80 4.93 -59.17
N PRO A 1044 -29.29 5.99 -59.86
CA PRO A 1044 -28.52 7.23 -60.02
C PRO A 1044 -28.23 7.95 -58.68
N LYS A 1045 -29.18 7.92 -57.73
CA LYS A 1045 -28.95 8.47 -56.39
C LYS A 1045 -28.01 7.58 -55.58
N ALA A 1046 -28.18 6.25 -55.68
CA ALA A 1046 -27.29 5.30 -55.01
C ALA A 1046 -25.83 5.52 -55.42
N LEU A 1047 -25.56 5.59 -56.73
CA LEU A 1047 -24.23 5.89 -57.27
C LEU A 1047 -23.68 7.23 -56.76
N SER A 1048 -24.48 8.31 -56.80
CA SER A 1048 -24.03 9.62 -56.29
C SER A 1048 -23.62 9.57 -54.82
N TYR A 1049 -24.34 8.82 -53.99
CA TYR A 1049 -23.99 8.66 -52.57
C TYR A 1049 -22.78 7.74 -52.38
N TYR A 1050 -22.64 6.66 -53.15
CA TYR A 1050 -21.45 5.82 -53.09
C TYR A 1050 -20.19 6.55 -53.55
N GLU A 1051 -20.28 7.35 -54.62
CA GLU A 1051 -19.17 8.18 -55.11
C GLU A 1051 -18.71 9.18 -54.05
N LYS A 1052 -19.66 9.86 -53.38
CA LYS A 1052 -19.34 10.71 -52.22
C LYS A 1052 -18.68 9.91 -51.11
N GLY A 1053 -19.18 8.71 -50.80
CA GLY A 1053 -18.58 7.83 -49.81
C GLY A 1053 -17.12 7.45 -50.15
N VAL A 1054 -16.85 7.12 -51.41
CA VAL A 1054 -15.50 6.81 -51.91
C VAL A 1054 -14.59 8.03 -51.85
N GLU A 1055 -15.08 9.21 -52.24
CA GLU A 1055 -14.33 10.47 -52.14
C GLU A 1055 -13.91 10.74 -50.68
N MET A 1056 -14.83 10.57 -49.74
CA MET A 1056 -14.55 10.72 -48.31
C MET A 1056 -13.51 9.71 -47.79
N GLN A 1057 -13.61 8.46 -48.24
CA GLN A 1057 -12.64 7.42 -47.87
C GLN A 1057 -11.25 7.71 -48.41
N HIS A 1058 -11.11 8.21 -49.65
CA HIS A 1058 -9.80 8.59 -50.21
C HIS A 1058 -9.12 9.72 -49.46
N GLN A 1059 -9.90 10.64 -48.89
CA GLN A 1059 -9.37 11.75 -48.11
C GLN A 1059 -8.83 11.32 -46.73
N SER A 1060 -9.32 10.21 -46.18
CA SER A 1060 -9.10 9.82 -44.77
C SER A 1060 -8.39 8.49 -44.57
N LEU A 1061 -8.49 7.58 -45.54
CA LEU A 1061 -7.94 6.24 -45.46
C LEU A 1061 -6.80 6.06 -46.47
N PRO A 1062 -5.83 5.17 -46.19
CA PRO A 1062 -4.86 4.73 -47.18
C PRO A 1062 -5.55 4.15 -48.43
N SER A 1063 -4.93 4.30 -49.60
CA SER A 1063 -5.50 3.83 -50.88
C SER A 1063 -5.75 2.32 -50.94
N ASN A 1064 -5.10 1.55 -50.08
CA ASN A 1064 -5.25 0.09 -49.97
C ASN A 1064 -6.25 -0.34 -48.87
N HIS A 1065 -6.97 0.58 -48.22
CA HIS A 1065 -7.86 0.24 -47.11
C HIS A 1065 -9.05 -0.66 -47.53
N PRO A 1066 -9.40 -1.73 -46.79
CA PRO A 1066 -10.50 -2.64 -47.14
C PRO A 1066 -11.87 -1.96 -47.38
N ASP A 1067 -12.20 -0.93 -46.60
CA ASP A 1067 -13.44 -0.15 -46.77
C ASP A 1067 -13.59 0.48 -48.17
N LEU A 1068 -12.49 0.90 -48.81
CA LEU A 1068 -12.54 1.41 -50.19
C LEU A 1068 -12.95 0.31 -51.17
N ALA A 1069 -12.45 -0.92 -50.97
CA ALA A 1069 -12.82 -2.05 -51.81
C ALA A 1069 -14.31 -2.40 -51.66
N LEU A 1070 -14.87 -2.30 -50.45
CA LEU A 1070 -16.31 -2.51 -50.24
C LEU A 1070 -17.16 -1.47 -50.99
N SER A 1071 -16.77 -0.20 -50.94
CA SER A 1071 -17.49 0.86 -51.66
C SER A 1071 -17.41 0.68 -53.18
N TYR A 1072 -16.24 0.34 -53.71
CA TYR A 1072 -16.08 0.02 -55.13
C TYR A 1072 -16.87 -1.23 -55.54
N ASN A 1073 -16.99 -2.24 -54.67
CA ASN A 1073 -17.87 -3.38 -54.91
C ASN A 1073 -19.33 -2.93 -55.04
N ASN A 1074 -19.82 -2.07 -54.13
CA ASN A 1074 -21.20 -1.58 -54.19
C ASN A 1074 -21.48 -0.80 -55.47
N ILE A 1075 -20.56 0.09 -55.89
CA ILE A 1075 -20.64 0.80 -57.18
C ILE A 1075 -20.67 -0.20 -58.35
N GLY A 1076 -19.80 -1.22 -58.29
CA GLY A 1076 -19.73 -2.26 -59.31
C GLY A 1076 -21.02 -3.06 -59.44
N LEU A 1077 -21.62 -3.45 -58.31
CA LEU A 1077 -22.89 -4.17 -58.26
C LEU A 1077 -24.03 -3.33 -58.84
N VAL A 1078 -24.17 -2.06 -58.44
CA VAL A 1078 -25.21 -1.17 -58.98
C VAL A 1078 -25.06 -0.95 -60.49
N HIS A 1079 -23.84 -0.77 -60.99
CA HIS A 1079 -23.62 -0.71 -62.44
C HIS A 1079 -24.00 -2.02 -63.13
N GLY A 1080 -23.74 -3.17 -62.50
CA GLY A 1080 -24.16 -4.48 -62.99
C GLY A 1080 -25.67 -4.63 -63.07
N ASP A 1081 -26.39 -4.18 -62.04
CA ASP A 1081 -27.86 -4.19 -61.97
C ASP A 1081 -28.51 -3.22 -62.97
N MET A 1082 -27.84 -2.10 -63.28
CA MET A 1082 -28.19 -1.21 -64.39
C MET A 1082 -27.87 -1.79 -65.78
N GLY A 1083 -27.13 -2.89 -65.85
CA GLY A 1083 -26.67 -3.52 -67.10
C GLY A 1083 -25.42 -2.89 -67.74
N ASP A 1084 -24.75 -1.95 -67.06
CA ASP A 1084 -23.48 -1.34 -67.49
C ASP A 1084 -22.29 -2.21 -67.04
N TYR A 1085 -22.21 -3.43 -67.60
CA TYR A 1085 -21.19 -4.43 -67.24
C TYR A 1085 -19.73 -3.95 -67.39
N PRO A 1086 -19.36 -3.10 -68.38
CA PRO A 1086 -18.01 -2.55 -68.45
C PRO A 1086 -17.62 -1.68 -67.25
N LYS A 1087 -18.52 -0.80 -66.78
CA LYS A 1087 -18.25 0.00 -65.57
C LYS A 1087 -18.32 -0.84 -64.29
N ALA A 1088 -19.21 -1.83 -64.26
CA ALA A 1088 -19.27 -2.80 -63.17
C ALA A 1088 -17.92 -3.52 -62.98
N LEU A 1089 -17.36 -4.02 -64.09
CA LEU A 1089 -16.07 -4.70 -64.10
C LEU A 1089 -14.94 -3.77 -63.62
N LEU A 1090 -14.87 -2.53 -64.13
CA LEU A 1090 -13.83 -1.57 -63.74
C LEU A 1090 -13.80 -1.32 -62.23
N SER A 1091 -14.97 -1.14 -61.62
CA SER A 1091 -15.08 -0.89 -60.17
C SER A 1091 -14.73 -2.14 -59.35
N LEU A 1092 -15.17 -3.33 -59.80
CA LEU A 1092 -14.84 -4.59 -59.12
C LEU A 1092 -13.35 -4.97 -59.23
N GLU A 1093 -12.70 -4.65 -60.35
CA GLU A 1093 -11.25 -4.84 -60.51
C GLU A 1093 -10.45 -3.92 -59.58
N LYS A 1094 -10.87 -2.65 -59.43
CA LYS A 1094 -10.28 -1.75 -58.42
C LYS A 1094 -10.45 -2.29 -57.00
N ALA A 1095 -11.63 -2.79 -56.67
CA ALA A 1095 -11.89 -3.40 -55.36
C ALA A 1095 -11.00 -4.64 -55.11
N LEU A 1096 -10.79 -5.47 -56.14
CA LEU A 1096 -9.91 -6.62 -56.07
C LEU A 1096 -8.44 -6.20 -55.87
N GLU A 1097 -7.96 -5.21 -56.64
CA GLU A 1097 -6.60 -4.69 -56.52
C GLU A 1097 -6.30 -4.17 -55.11
N ILE A 1098 -7.21 -3.37 -54.53
CA ILE A 1098 -7.10 -2.83 -53.17
C ILE A 1098 -6.98 -3.96 -52.14
N LYS A 1099 -7.82 -5.00 -52.24
CA LYS A 1099 -7.75 -6.16 -51.35
C LYS A 1099 -6.46 -6.96 -51.52
N GLN A 1100 -5.94 -7.09 -52.75
CA GLN A 1100 -4.68 -7.77 -53.01
C GLN A 1100 -3.46 -7.04 -52.42
N GLN A 1101 -3.54 -5.71 -52.28
CA GLN A 1101 -2.49 -4.90 -51.67
C GLN A 1101 -2.53 -4.89 -50.12
N SER A 1102 -3.69 -5.16 -49.52
CA SER A 1102 -3.89 -5.11 -48.05
C SER A 1102 -3.94 -6.47 -47.36
N LEU A 1103 -4.35 -7.51 -48.07
CA LEU A 1103 -4.57 -8.85 -47.52
C LEU A 1103 -3.57 -9.86 -48.11
N PRO A 1104 -3.19 -10.91 -47.35
CA PRO A 1104 -2.34 -11.96 -47.89
C PRO A 1104 -3.02 -12.72 -49.04
N PRO A 1105 -2.25 -13.32 -49.98
CA PRO A 1105 -2.77 -13.90 -51.22
C PRO A 1105 -3.88 -14.96 -51.08
N ASN A 1106 -3.99 -15.60 -49.92
CA ASN A 1106 -4.95 -16.68 -49.64
C ASN A 1106 -6.07 -16.24 -48.67
N HIS A 1107 -6.24 -14.93 -48.43
CA HIS A 1107 -7.28 -14.43 -47.53
C HIS A 1107 -8.71 -14.73 -48.07
N PRO A 1108 -9.67 -15.20 -47.24
CA PRO A 1108 -11.03 -15.52 -47.68
C PRO A 1108 -11.74 -14.42 -48.48
N ASP A 1109 -11.58 -13.15 -48.06
CA ASP A 1109 -12.22 -12.01 -48.73
C ASP A 1109 -11.76 -11.77 -50.17
N LEU A 1110 -10.61 -12.32 -50.56
CA LEU A 1110 -10.15 -12.30 -51.95
C LEU A 1110 -11.00 -13.24 -52.82
N ALA A 1111 -11.42 -14.39 -52.29
CA ALA A 1111 -12.27 -15.33 -53.03
C ALA A 1111 -13.57 -14.67 -53.50
N MET A 1112 -14.18 -13.85 -52.64
CA MET A 1112 -15.40 -13.10 -52.98
C MET A 1112 -15.16 -12.13 -54.14
N SER A 1113 -14.10 -11.34 -54.08
CA SER A 1113 -13.77 -10.37 -55.14
C SER A 1113 -13.38 -11.05 -56.46
N PHE A 1114 -12.61 -12.13 -56.42
CA PHE A 1114 -12.35 -12.96 -57.61
C PHE A 1114 -13.66 -13.52 -58.21
N GLY A 1115 -14.60 -13.94 -57.37
CA GLY A 1115 -15.92 -14.41 -57.80
C GLY A 1115 -16.76 -13.35 -58.51
N TYR A 1116 -16.83 -12.12 -57.96
CA TYR A 1116 -17.56 -11.02 -58.59
C TYR A 1116 -16.98 -10.61 -59.94
N VAL A 1117 -15.65 -10.49 -60.02
CA VAL A 1117 -14.96 -10.18 -61.29
C VAL A 1117 -15.19 -11.30 -62.32
N GLY A 1118 -15.10 -12.57 -61.90
CA GLY A 1118 -15.40 -13.72 -62.75
C GLY A 1118 -16.83 -13.72 -63.29
N ASN A 1119 -17.82 -13.37 -62.46
CA ASN A 1119 -19.21 -13.25 -62.87
C ASN A 1119 -19.40 -12.14 -63.93
N MET A 1120 -18.79 -10.97 -63.74
CA MET A 1120 -18.87 -9.89 -64.73
C MET A 1120 -18.22 -10.25 -66.07
N TYR A 1121 -17.06 -10.90 -66.05
CA TYR A 1121 -16.46 -11.43 -67.29
C TYR A 1121 -17.37 -12.44 -68.00
N ASN A 1122 -18.09 -13.28 -67.25
CA ASN A 1122 -19.07 -14.22 -67.80
C ASN A 1122 -20.25 -13.48 -68.45
N LYS A 1123 -20.76 -12.40 -67.83
CA LYS A 1123 -21.84 -11.54 -68.36
C LYS A 1123 -21.40 -10.78 -69.62
N LEU A 1124 -20.13 -10.42 -69.72
CA LEU A 1124 -19.51 -9.79 -70.91
C LEU A 1124 -19.18 -10.78 -72.05
N GLY A 1125 -19.45 -12.08 -71.89
CA GLY A 1125 -19.12 -13.11 -72.87
C GLY A 1125 -17.64 -13.54 -72.91
N GLN A 1126 -16.81 -13.03 -72.00
CA GLN A 1126 -15.39 -13.38 -71.89
C GLN A 1126 -15.20 -14.63 -71.00
N HIS A 1127 -15.80 -15.75 -71.40
CA HIS A 1127 -15.91 -16.95 -70.58
C HIS A 1127 -14.56 -17.57 -70.19
N SER A 1128 -13.52 -17.44 -71.04
CA SER A 1128 -12.17 -17.94 -70.74
C SER A 1128 -11.51 -17.19 -69.57
N LYS A 1129 -11.65 -15.86 -69.52
CA LYS A 1129 -11.20 -15.07 -68.37
C LYS A 1129 -12.05 -15.37 -67.15
N ALA A 1130 -13.37 -15.42 -67.29
CA ALA A 1130 -14.28 -15.77 -66.20
C ALA A 1130 -13.88 -17.09 -65.51
N LEU A 1131 -13.49 -18.10 -66.29
CA LEU A 1131 -13.05 -19.40 -65.77
C LEU A 1131 -11.84 -19.25 -64.84
N SER A 1132 -10.83 -18.48 -65.24
CA SER A 1132 -9.62 -18.28 -64.45
C SER A 1132 -9.88 -17.59 -63.10
N PHE A 1133 -10.74 -16.56 -63.08
CA PHE A 1133 -11.11 -15.83 -61.87
C PHE A 1133 -11.99 -16.68 -60.95
N CYS A 1134 -12.99 -17.40 -61.49
CA CYS A 1134 -13.84 -18.30 -60.72
C CYS A 1134 -13.05 -19.49 -60.13
N GLN A 1135 -12.08 -20.05 -60.86
CA GLN A 1135 -11.23 -21.12 -60.35
C GLN A 1135 -10.38 -20.62 -59.17
N ARG A 1136 -9.75 -19.45 -59.31
CA ARG A 1136 -8.95 -18.85 -58.23
C ARG A 1136 -9.78 -18.53 -56.99
N ALA A 1137 -11.03 -18.11 -57.16
CA ALA A 1137 -11.97 -17.93 -56.04
C ALA A 1137 -12.22 -19.24 -55.28
N VAL A 1138 -12.45 -20.35 -56.00
CA VAL A 1138 -12.65 -21.67 -55.38
C VAL A 1138 -11.38 -22.15 -54.67
N ASP A 1139 -10.21 -22.00 -55.29
CA ASP A 1139 -8.93 -22.46 -54.72
C ASP A 1139 -8.62 -21.75 -53.40
N ILE A 1140 -8.79 -20.41 -53.34
CA ILE A 1140 -8.59 -19.62 -52.12
C ILE A 1140 -9.61 -20.03 -51.05
N ALA A 1141 -10.90 -20.12 -51.41
CA ALA A 1141 -11.95 -20.49 -50.46
C ALA A 1141 -11.74 -21.90 -49.88
N GLN A 1142 -11.23 -22.85 -50.67
CA GLN A 1142 -11.02 -24.22 -50.24
C GLN A 1142 -9.80 -24.41 -49.32
N GLN A 1143 -8.82 -23.50 -49.41
CA GLN A 1143 -7.65 -23.49 -48.51
C GLN A 1143 -7.89 -22.73 -47.20
N SER A 1144 -8.79 -21.74 -47.21
CA SER A 1144 -8.95 -20.79 -46.11
C SER A 1144 -10.23 -20.97 -45.29
N LEU A 1145 -11.25 -21.64 -45.83
CA LEU A 1145 -12.54 -21.86 -45.17
C LEU A 1145 -12.79 -23.35 -44.86
N PRO A 1146 -13.56 -23.67 -43.80
CA PRO A 1146 -14.05 -25.02 -43.54
C PRO A 1146 -14.82 -25.61 -44.73
N SER A 1147 -14.73 -26.93 -44.94
CA SER A 1147 -15.33 -27.63 -46.08
C SER A 1147 -16.86 -27.54 -46.17
N ASN A 1148 -17.53 -27.16 -45.08
CA ASN A 1148 -18.98 -26.98 -44.95
C ASN A 1148 -19.42 -25.51 -45.00
N HIS A 1149 -18.53 -24.57 -45.33
CA HIS A 1149 -18.87 -23.14 -45.37
C HIS A 1149 -19.80 -22.81 -46.55
N SER A 1150 -20.91 -22.11 -46.29
CA SER A 1150 -21.97 -21.81 -47.28
C SER A 1150 -21.47 -21.08 -48.54
N HIS A 1151 -20.56 -20.12 -48.39
CA HIS A 1151 -19.93 -19.42 -49.53
C HIS A 1151 -19.15 -20.35 -50.49
N LEU A 1152 -18.63 -21.49 -50.02
CA LEU A 1152 -17.88 -22.42 -50.87
C LEU A 1152 -18.76 -23.03 -51.97
N GLU A 1153 -20.04 -23.27 -51.69
CA GLU A 1153 -21.01 -23.75 -52.68
C GLU A 1153 -21.32 -22.69 -53.74
N TRP A 1154 -21.43 -21.42 -53.34
CA TRP A 1154 -21.65 -20.32 -54.28
C TRP A 1154 -20.50 -20.18 -55.29
N TYR A 1155 -19.25 -20.25 -54.83
CA TYR A 1155 -18.08 -20.22 -55.72
C TYR A 1155 -18.06 -21.40 -56.70
N ARG A 1156 -18.38 -22.61 -56.21
CA ARG A 1156 -18.47 -23.82 -57.04
C ARG A 1156 -19.57 -23.71 -58.09
N ASN A 1157 -20.75 -23.19 -57.72
CA ASN A 1157 -21.87 -23.02 -58.65
C ASN A 1157 -21.55 -22.00 -59.76
N ASN A 1158 -20.89 -20.89 -59.42
CA ASN A 1158 -20.43 -19.92 -60.42
C ASN A 1158 -19.40 -20.52 -61.38
N LEU A 1159 -18.45 -21.30 -60.87
CA LEU A 1159 -17.46 -21.99 -61.69
C LEU A 1159 -18.13 -22.98 -62.67
N GLU A 1160 -19.11 -23.74 -62.20
CA GLU A 1160 -19.87 -24.69 -63.05
C GLU A 1160 -20.74 -24.00 -64.10
N ASP A 1161 -21.35 -22.85 -63.80
CA ASP A 1161 -22.09 -22.05 -64.80
C ASP A 1161 -21.17 -21.56 -65.93
N VAL A 1162 -19.98 -21.08 -65.59
CA VAL A 1162 -18.97 -20.65 -66.58
C VAL A 1162 -18.50 -21.82 -67.45
N LYS A 1163 -18.24 -23.00 -66.84
CA LYS A 1163 -17.85 -24.22 -67.58
C LYS A 1163 -18.95 -24.64 -68.57
N LYS A 1164 -20.21 -24.64 -68.16
CA LYS A 1164 -21.35 -24.99 -69.04
C LYS A 1164 -21.45 -24.05 -70.25
N LYS A 1165 -21.26 -22.75 -70.05
CA LYS A 1165 -21.31 -21.75 -71.14
C LYS A 1165 -20.13 -21.85 -72.09
N LEU A 1166 -18.94 -22.23 -71.61
CA LEU A 1166 -17.78 -22.53 -72.43
C LEU A 1166 -18.01 -23.75 -73.34
N ILE A 1167 -18.67 -24.80 -72.83
CA ILE A 1167 -18.97 -26.02 -73.59
C ILE A 1167 -20.00 -25.77 -74.71
N ILE A 1168 -20.84 -24.73 -74.60
CA ILE A 1168 -21.83 -24.37 -75.65
C ILE A 1168 -21.19 -23.52 -76.77
N TYR A 1169 -20.01 -22.93 -76.54
CA TYR A 1169 -19.30 -22.06 -77.49
C TYR A 1169 -18.19 -22.78 -78.28
N PHE A 1170 -17.82 -24.00 -77.88
CA PHE A 1170 -16.97 -24.93 -78.63
C PHE A 1170 -17.85 -25.98 -79.30
#